data_AF-A0A8M3AQA4-F1
#
_entry.id   AF-A0A8M3AQA4-F1
#
_cell.length_a   1.000
_cell.length_b   1.000
_cell.length_c   1.000
_cell.angle_alpha   90.00
_cell.angle_beta   90.00
_cell.angle_gamma   90.00
#
_symmetry.space_group_name_H-M   'P 1'
#
loop_
_entity.id
_entity.type
_entity.pdbx_description
1 polymer ?
#
loop_
_entity_poly.entity_id
_entity_poly.type
_entity_poly.pdbx_seq_one_letter_code
_entity_poly.pdbx_strand_id
1 'polypeptide(L)'
;MENNREFGRAVAVQVTVMSASRLKGSRTDSCLSFVRVEFNGCVLGDSQKLDVPVDKDVVYNFTCSFECSEVAHTLDDVAHKPVLLTVLEILPKEKKQKEEKTAALGQASVDLLPLLRGQCNFSSTVLLHAVTGSPADVALREDGTKVQTTLDVTVSVSEPLLSDAQRSDSNVLMVTVETAYSVPEVWNPASTPPSSYVAALQMPVSATKEQILSFSNGVLKTGGEKEPMPRPKKWPLGPLLAPGAEVIQGLYIDAEPTDMDHGDLTDIEDKDFRADAECNQKRVSWDTARRCFIDAGGVASLSRRIAQCRFWPVEIMKVTQTVPVKGAKQSKDKMGEEEIQISFHGVVYMDLVPLLYPGVRRIHGVYRIYPFYEADLLNKTQRTHSVLKEYIRAAPPPGRARANSSVSSIKAFQTKNMENQRGNNEIFKKPDSQGKPAQAENVNGQEQQVNTEGQMYADSRSYIIIDIFVEKPLVPKRPPEELAKRVMELVPPRPPLPRRPAGAERAVEEYQCQIASVAAQVLDQYQQMFVSGGKALDPVLQEQRKQQLLGELNCSGKYFAFKEQMKYSVVRIVREKMLRTEAFSDPEQLQAFLSQLYVFLVDEMHAALNKMAQRALASELLSPEKNPSLYNLALAQLQMLSGDPDSAESSLRRALTDNFQNPDIWALLGHLHYLRADYTQAQSCYERTLDSVLDTAHTHSIFLRLGAIYLQHGEYEKAKPVFLRACKHSPSCLTWLRLGIACYRLEELTEAEEALTEANALNNRNAEVWAYLSLVCLRTGRKLEAEQSYKYTIKMNLQAEPLLQEIHDLQSRVGFGNPCF
;
A
#
# COMPACT_ATOMS: atom_id res chain seq x y z
N MET A 1 26.04 -21.32 -6.58
CA MET A 1 27.46 -20.89 -6.64
C MET A 1 27.59 -19.77 -7.65
N GLU A 2 27.05 -18.60 -7.33
CA GLU A 2 27.25 -17.33 -8.03
C GLU A 2 26.72 -16.25 -7.06
N ASN A 3 27.56 -15.77 -6.13
CA ASN A 3 27.31 -14.56 -5.34
C ASN A 3 28.52 -14.12 -4.49
N ASN A 4 29.74 -14.44 -4.93
CA ASN A 4 30.96 -13.77 -4.46
C ASN A 4 31.40 -12.79 -5.55
N ARG A 5 30.70 -11.66 -5.71
CA ARG A 5 31.29 -10.50 -6.37
C ARG A 5 32.05 -9.73 -5.29
N GLU A 6 33.36 -9.77 -5.39
CA GLU A 6 34.34 -9.18 -4.49
C GLU A 6 34.07 -7.68 -4.23
N PHE A 7 34.32 -7.24 -2.99
CA PHE A 7 34.41 -5.84 -2.54
C PHE A 7 35.61 -5.09 -3.19
N GLY A 8 35.70 -5.09 -4.53
CA GLY A 8 36.96 -4.81 -5.24
C GLY A 8 36.89 -3.88 -6.44
N ARG A 9 35.75 -3.25 -6.75
CA ARG A 9 35.68 -2.35 -7.91
C ARG A 9 35.98 -0.91 -7.49
N ALA A 10 37.05 -0.36 -8.05
CA ALA A 10 37.39 1.04 -7.99
C ALA A 10 36.38 1.86 -8.77
N VAL A 11 35.65 2.76 -8.10
CA VAL A 11 34.69 3.66 -8.75
C VAL A 11 35.16 5.10 -8.63
N ALA A 12 35.27 5.80 -9.76
CA ALA A 12 35.70 7.20 -9.79
C ALA A 12 34.53 8.13 -9.43
N VAL A 13 34.70 8.90 -8.36
CA VAL A 13 33.77 9.97 -7.96
C VAL A 13 34.27 11.28 -8.56
N GLN A 14 33.46 11.88 -9.42
CA GLN A 14 33.75 13.16 -10.06
C GLN A 14 33.09 14.30 -9.29
N VAL A 15 33.85 15.33 -8.95
CA VAL A 15 33.39 16.56 -8.29
C VAL A 15 33.62 17.71 -9.27
N THR A 16 32.55 18.39 -9.65
CA THR A 16 32.57 19.55 -10.53
C THR A 16 32.08 20.79 -9.81
N VAL A 17 32.95 21.80 -9.68
CA VAL A 17 32.60 23.12 -9.17
C VAL A 17 32.14 23.97 -10.36
N MET A 18 30.85 24.31 -10.40
CA MET A 18 30.22 25.01 -11.53
C MET A 18 30.48 26.51 -11.45
N SER A 19 29.97 27.15 -10.40
CA SER A 19 29.99 28.60 -10.24
C SER A 19 30.11 29.02 -8.78
N ALA A 20 30.65 30.21 -8.55
CA ALA A 20 30.59 30.92 -7.29
C ALA A 20 29.74 32.18 -7.46
N SER A 21 28.78 32.37 -6.57
CA SER A 21 27.92 33.56 -6.56
C SER A 21 28.36 34.52 -5.45
N ARG A 22 28.41 35.82 -5.77
CA ARG A 22 28.72 36.90 -4.79
C ARG A 22 30.07 36.74 -4.09
N LEU A 23 31.10 36.31 -4.84
CA LEU A 23 32.47 36.20 -4.33
C LEU A 23 33.10 37.60 -4.28
N LYS A 24 33.70 37.96 -3.13
CA LYS A 24 34.45 39.21 -2.97
C LYS A 24 35.89 38.93 -2.58
N GLY A 25 36.83 39.57 -3.26
CA GLY A 25 38.26 39.51 -2.94
C GLY A 25 38.65 40.36 -1.74
N SER A 26 39.94 40.33 -1.40
CA SER A 26 40.48 41.13 -0.30
C SER A 26 40.55 42.64 -0.56
N ARG A 27 40.44 43.05 -1.82
CA ARG A 27 40.48 44.45 -2.28
C ARG A 27 39.16 44.81 -2.95
N THR A 28 38.86 46.11 -3.04
CA THR A 28 37.62 46.65 -3.65
C THR A 28 37.52 46.49 -5.17
N ASP A 29 38.61 46.09 -5.83
CA ASP A 29 38.69 45.84 -7.27
C ASP A 29 38.74 44.34 -7.60
N SER A 30 38.63 43.99 -8.89
CA SER A 30 38.68 42.60 -9.40
C SER A 30 39.85 41.82 -8.81
N CYS A 31 39.58 40.62 -8.27
CA CYS A 31 40.60 39.72 -7.74
C CYS A 31 40.79 38.49 -8.62
N LEU A 32 41.98 37.90 -8.62
CA LEU A 32 42.27 36.66 -9.34
C LEU A 32 42.12 35.48 -8.36
N SER A 33 41.15 34.61 -8.59
CA SER A 33 40.86 33.48 -7.70
C SER A 33 40.85 32.12 -8.41
N PHE A 34 41.09 31.07 -7.63
CA PHE A 34 40.93 29.68 -8.06
C PHE A 34 40.38 28.83 -6.90
N VAL A 35 39.76 27.71 -7.22
CA VAL A 35 39.21 26.75 -6.25
C VAL A 35 40.13 25.55 -6.15
N ARG A 36 40.51 25.19 -4.92
CA ARG A 36 41.19 23.95 -4.58
C ARG A 36 40.19 22.95 -4.01
N VAL A 37 40.17 21.75 -4.55
CA VAL A 37 39.32 20.65 -4.09
C VAL A 37 40.18 19.62 -3.36
N GLU A 38 39.78 19.26 -2.14
CA GLU A 38 40.47 18.28 -1.31
C GLU A 38 39.49 17.23 -0.77
N PHE A 39 39.93 15.98 -0.71
CA PHE A 39 39.17 14.90 -0.07
C PHE A 39 40.11 14.04 0.76
N ASN A 40 39.72 13.73 1.99
CA ASN A 40 40.51 12.87 2.89
C ASN A 40 41.99 13.28 3.02
N GLY A 41 42.25 14.59 3.10
CA GLY A 41 43.61 15.13 3.24
C GLY A 41 44.44 15.18 1.95
N CYS A 42 43.88 14.71 0.83
CA CYS A 42 44.54 14.70 -0.48
C CYS A 42 43.97 15.82 -1.36
N VAL A 43 44.85 16.64 -1.93
CA VAL A 43 44.45 17.63 -2.94
C VAL A 43 44.11 16.91 -4.24
N LEU A 44 42.87 17.02 -4.69
CA LEU A 44 42.39 16.40 -5.93
C LEU A 44 42.76 17.26 -7.16
N GLY A 45 42.76 18.58 -7.01
CA GLY A 45 43.20 19.51 -8.04
C GLY A 45 42.83 20.96 -7.76
N ASP A 46 43.41 21.84 -8.57
CA ASP A 46 43.19 23.29 -8.56
C ASP A 46 42.53 23.73 -9.89
N SER A 47 41.52 24.61 -9.81
CA SER A 47 40.87 25.18 -10.98
C SER A 47 41.79 26.13 -11.76
N GLN A 48 41.36 26.51 -12.96
CA GLN A 48 41.98 27.66 -13.65
C GLN A 48 41.83 28.92 -12.80
N LYS A 49 42.84 29.80 -12.91
CA LYS A 49 42.85 31.12 -12.26
C LYS A 49 41.96 32.06 -13.06
N LEU A 50 40.91 32.59 -12.45
CA LEU A 50 39.91 33.44 -13.10
C LEU A 50 39.86 34.81 -12.44
N ASP A 51 39.63 35.86 -13.24
CA ASP A 51 39.33 37.19 -12.73
C ASP A 51 37.88 37.22 -12.23
N VAL A 52 37.69 37.64 -10.98
CA VAL A 52 36.39 37.82 -10.33
C VAL A 52 35.88 39.23 -10.62
N PRO A 53 34.83 39.39 -11.44
CA PRO A 53 34.22 40.69 -11.67
C PRO A 53 33.41 41.11 -10.44
N VAL A 54 33.33 42.42 -10.18
CA VAL A 54 32.46 42.96 -9.13
C VAL A 54 31.00 42.65 -9.47
N ASP A 55 30.27 42.06 -8.51
CA ASP A 55 28.83 41.71 -8.58
C ASP A 55 28.39 40.77 -9.72
N LYS A 56 29.28 39.91 -10.24
CA LYS A 56 28.92 38.82 -11.16
C LYS A 56 29.33 37.46 -10.64
N ASP A 57 28.59 36.44 -11.08
CA ASP A 57 28.91 35.05 -10.77
C ASP A 57 30.15 34.59 -11.56
N VAL A 58 31.05 33.89 -10.90
CA VAL A 58 32.28 33.34 -11.48
C VAL A 58 32.03 31.90 -11.85
N VAL A 59 32.10 31.57 -13.13
CA VAL A 59 31.92 30.20 -13.63
C VAL A 59 33.28 29.52 -13.69
N TYR A 60 33.52 28.57 -12.79
CA TYR A 60 34.75 27.79 -12.76
C TYR A 60 34.70 26.58 -13.71
N ASN A 61 33.56 25.88 -13.77
CA ASN A 61 33.38 24.61 -14.50
C ASN A 61 34.59 23.65 -14.35
N PHE A 62 35.09 23.52 -13.12
CA PHE A 62 36.28 22.73 -12.82
C PHE A 62 35.88 21.35 -12.30
N THR A 63 36.30 20.30 -13.01
CA THR A 63 36.05 18.90 -12.64
C THR A 63 37.35 18.24 -12.17
N CYS A 64 37.27 17.55 -11.03
CA CYS A 64 38.31 16.66 -10.52
C CYS A 64 37.68 15.33 -10.07
N SER A 65 38.50 14.32 -9.79
CA SER A 65 37.98 13.02 -9.37
C SER A 65 38.89 12.33 -8.38
N PHE A 66 38.30 11.50 -7.52
CA PHE A 66 39.02 10.56 -6.67
C PHE A 66 38.45 9.15 -6.83
N GLU A 67 39.23 8.15 -6.45
CA GLU A 67 38.84 6.74 -6.54
C GLU A 67 38.29 6.25 -5.19
N CYS A 68 37.06 5.73 -5.20
CA CYS A 68 36.49 5.01 -4.07
C CYS A 68 36.80 3.50 -4.22
N SER A 69 37.62 2.97 -3.32
CA SER A 69 38.05 1.58 -3.27
C SER A 69 38.56 1.23 -1.86
N GLU A 70 38.63 -0.07 -1.52
CA GLU A 70 39.16 -0.53 -0.22
C GLU A 70 40.63 -0.11 0.03
N VAL A 71 41.37 0.25 -1.02
CA VAL A 71 42.81 0.60 -0.95
C VAL A 71 43.03 2.10 -0.86
N ALA A 72 42.25 2.92 -1.59
CA ALA A 72 42.42 4.36 -1.63
C ALA A 72 41.50 5.08 -0.64
N HIS A 73 40.19 5.02 -0.89
CA HIS A 73 39.17 5.69 -0.10
C HIS A 73 37.97 4.77 0.10
N THR A 74 37.77 4.35 1.34
CA THR A 74 36.76 3.36 1.71
C THR A 74 35.35 3.96 1.69
N LEU A 75 34.33 3.11 1.69
CA LEU A 75 32.94 3.55 1.84
C LEU A 75 32.69 4.27 3.18
N ASP A 76 33.44 3.91 4.23
CA ASP A 76 33.42 4.65 5.48
C ASP A 76 33.97 6.07 5.30
N ASP A 77 35.07 6.26 4.55
CA ASP A 77 35.61 7.60 4.25
C ASP A 77 34.58 8.49 3.56
N VAL A 78 33.84 7.94 2.58
CA VAL A 78 32.74 8.65 1.90
C VAL A 78 31.59 8.99 2.87
N ALA A 79 31.33 8.15 3.88
CA ALA A 79 30.26 8.39 4.84
C ALA A 79 30.53 9.57 5.78
N HIS A 80 31.79 9.81 6.18
CA HIS A 80 32.12 10.76 7.26
C HIS A 80 33.07 11.90 6.90
N LYS A 81 33.70 11.88 5.72
CA LYS A 81 34.58 12.97 5.27
C LYS A 81 33.87 13.75 4.17
N PRO A 82 33.64 15.06 4.34
CA PRO A 82 33.18 15.90 3.26
C PRO A 82 34.29 16.13 2.25
N VAL A 83 33.90 16.51 1.03
CA VAL A 83 34.83 17.16 0.09
C VAL A 83 34.99 18.62 0.52
N LEU A 84 36.22 19.05 0.68
CA LEU A 84 36.57 20.40 1.10
C LEU A 84 36.89 21.24 -0.14
N LEU A 85 36.24 22.40 -0.23
CA LEU A 85 36.46 23.37 -1.29
C LEU A 85 37.08 24.62 -0.65
N THR A 86 38.29 24.97 -1.05
CA THR A 86 38.96 26.19 -0.57
C THR A 86 39.09 27.15 -1.74
N VAL A 87 38.50 28.34 -1.63
CA VAL A 87 38.66 29.41 -2.61
C VAL A 87 39.86 30.26 -2.23
N LEU A 88 40.83 30.36 -3.12
CA LEU A 88 42.11 31.04 -2.91
C LEU A 88 42.21 32.25 -3.83
N GLU A 89 42.63 33.39 -3.28
CA GLU A 89 43.00 34.60 -4.01
C GLU A 89 44.52 34.65 -4.23
N ILE A 90 44.96 35.09 -5.40
CA ILE A 90 46.36 35.34 -5.70
C ILE A 90 46.69 36.80 -5.45
N LEU A 91 47.60 37.05 -4.50
CA LEU A 91 48.05 38.40 -4.19
C LEU A 91 49.09 38.88 -5.22
N PRO A 92 49.09 40.18 -5.58
CA PRO A 92 50.04 40.73 -6.53
C PRO A 92 51.49 40.60 -6.04
N LYS A 93 52.42 40.21 -6.94
CA LYS A 93 53.84 39.99 -6.62
C LYS A 93 54.51 41.28 -6.15
N GLU A 94 55.01 41.31 -4.92
CA GLU A 94 55.95 42.33 -4.46
C GLU A 94 57.34 42.10 -5.08
N LYS A 95 58.06 43.17 -5.44
CA LYS A 95 59.29 43.19 -6.27
C LYS A 95 60.49 42.34 -5.80
N LYS A 96 60.36 41.50 -4.76
CA LYS A 96 61.43 40.65 -4.19
C LYS A 96 61.07 39.17 -3.98
N GLN A 97 59.86 38.69 -4.31
CA GLN A 97 59.48 37.29 -4.08
C GLN A 97 59.47 36.44 -5.37
N LYS A 98 59.98 35.21 -5.26
CA LYS A 98 60.04 34.21 -6.36
C LYS A 98 58.73 33.42 -6.54
N GLU A 99 57.87 33.38 -5.52
CA GLU A 99 56.63 32.59 -5.49
C GLU A 99 55.39 33.48 -5.38
N GLU A 100 54.27 33.05 -5.96
CA GLU A 100 52.97 33.71 -5.87
C GLU A 100 52.37 33.48 -4.49
N LYS A 101 52.12 34.56 -3.74
CA LYS A 101 51.50 34.47 -2.41
C LYS A 101 49.98 34.32 -2.58
N THR A 102 49.43 33.22 -2.08
CA THR A 102 47.98 32.98 -2.09
C THR A 102 47.37 33.22 -0.71
N ALA A 103 46.14 33.73 -0.66
CA ALA A 103 45.35 33.90 0.56
C ALA A 103 44.02 33.15 0.44
N ALA A 104 43.59 32.44 1.49
CA ALA A 104 42.30 31.74 1.47
C ALA A 104 41.16 32.74 1.75
N LEU A 105 40.23 32.87 0.80
CA LEU A 105 39.02 33.68 0.95
C LEU A 105 37.98 32.98 1.80
N GLY A 106 37.83 31.67 1.61
CA GLY A 106 36.89 30.86 2.39
C GLY A 106 36.94 29.38 2.07
N GLN A 107 36.23 28.61 2.89
CA GLN A 107 36.10 27.17 2.77
C GLN A 107 34.63 26.74 2.79
N ALA A 108 34.31 25.71 2.03
CA ALA A 108 33.02 25.05 2.03
C ALA A 108 33.19 23.52 2.10
N SER A 109 32.19 22.83 2.64
CA SER A 109 32.17 21.37 2.75
C SER A 109 30.97 20.80 1.98
N VAL A 110 31.22 19.72 1.23
CA VAL A 110 30.20 19.00 0.44
C VAL A 110 30.01 17.61 1.01
N ASP A 111 28.77 17.27 1.34
CA ASP A 111 28.39 15.97 1.91
C ASP A 111 28.19 14.91 0.81
N LEU A 112 28.87 13.77 0.93
CA LEU A 112 28.82 12.67 -0.03
C LEU A 112 27.81 11.57 0.32
N LEU A 113 27.06 11.70 1.42
CA LEU A 113 26.02 10.75 1.81
C LEU A 113 25.02 10.38 0.70
N PRO A 114 24.60 11.29 -0.21
CA PRO A 114 23.70 10.93 -1.30
C PRO A 114 24.20 9.80 -2.20
N LEU A 115 25.53 9.65 -2.36
CA LEU A 115 26.12 8.55 -3.15
C LEU A 115 25.89 7.19 -2.49
N LEU A 116 26.01 7.10 -1.15
CA LEU A 116 25.75 5.88 -0.39
C LEU A 116 24.26 5.51 -0.38
N ARG A 117 23.36 6.49 -0.60
CA ARG A 117 21.92 6.26 -0.77
C ARG A 117 21.55 5.74 -2.17
N GLY A 118 22.51 5.67 -3.09
CA GLY A 118 22.35 5.15 -4.45
C GLY A 118 22.18 6.23 -5.52
N GLN A 119 22.33 7.53 -5.19
CA GLN A 119 22.31 8.58 -6.21
C GLN A 119 23.63 8.54 -7.01
N CYS A 120 23.52 8.53 -8.35
CA CYS A 120 24.70 8.58 -9.23
C CYS A 120 25.11 10.02 -9.55
N ASN A 121 24.21 10.99 -9.40
CA ASN A 121 24.49 12.40 -9.55
C ASN A 121 23.66 13.23 -8.56
N PHE A 122 24.24 14.30 -8.04
CA PHE A 122 23.51 15.31 -7.27
C PHE A 122 24.18 16.67 -7.39
N SER A 123 23.39 17.73 -7.25
CA SER A 123 23.86 19.12 -7.25
C SER A 123 23.54 19.75 -5.90
N SER A 124 24.48 20.52 -5.35
CA SER A 124 24.34 21.18 -4.05
C SER A 124 24.95 22.58 -4.12
N THR A 125 24.22 23.56 -3.57
CA THR A 125 24.71 24.92 -3.36
C THR A 125 25.21 25.03 -1.93
N VAL A 126 26.52 25.19 -1.75
CA VAL A 126 27.18 25.23 -0.44
C VAL A 126 27.64 26.64 -0.07
N LEU A 127 27.56 26.97 1.22
CA LEU A 127 27.96 28.28 1.74
C LEU A 127 29.48 28.33 1.90
N LEU A 128 30.09 29.43 1.43
CA LEU A 128 31.52 29.69 1.60
C LEU A 128 31.74 30.44 2.91
N HIS A 129 32.45 29.81 3.84
CA HIS A 129 32.77 30.38 5.15
C HIS A 129 34.16 31.02 5.14
N ALA A 130 34.25 32.28 5.56
CA ALA A 130 35.52 33.02 5.59
C ALA A 130 36.51 32.38 6.58
N VAL A 131 37.79 32.28 6.18
CA VAL A 131 38.86 31.78 7.06
C VAL A 131 39.20 32.87 8.09
N THR A 132 39.42 32.49 9.35
CA THR A 132 39.75 33.43 10.44
C THR A 132 41.02 34.23 10.12
N GLY A 133 40.93 35.56 10.17
CA GLY A 133 42.03 36.46 9.80
C GLY A 133 42.14 36.77 8.29
N SER A 134 41.20 36.27 7.46
CA SER A 134 41.07 36.71 6.08
C SER A 134 40.44 38.11 5.98
N PRO A 135 40.68 38.88 4.92
CA PRO A 135 40.04 40.19 4.69
C PRO A 135 38.50 40.11 4.66
N ALA A 136 37.94 38.96 4.28
CA ALA A 136 36.50 38.68 4.33
C ALA A 136 35.97 38.51 5.77
N ASP A 137 36.76 37.95 6.70
CA ASP A 137 36.43 37.87 8.14
C ASP A 137 36.47 39.27 8.80
N VAL A 138 37.31 40.18 8.32
CA VAL A 138 37.34 41.58 8.78
C VAL A 138 36.13 42.37 8.28
N ALA A 139 35.78 42.24 6.99
CA ALA A 139 34.62 42.91 6.41
C ALA A 139 33.26 42.46 7.01
N LEU A 140 33.14 41.18 7.38
CA LEU A 140 31.95 40.63 8.07
C LEU A 140 31.74 41.22 9.48
N ARG A 141 32.78 41.78 10.10
CA ARG A 141 32.70 42.40 11.43
C ARG A 141 32.31 43.88 11.38
N GLU A 142 32.46 44.55 10.24
CA GLU A 142 32.25 45.98 10.08
C GLU A 142 30.87 46.34 9.48
N ASP A 143 30.37 45.57 8.51
CA ASP A 143 29.06 45.79 7.87
C ASP A 143 28.07 44.68 8.25
N GLY A 144 27.10 44.98 9.12
CA GLY A 144 26.09 44.04 9.62
C GLY A 144 25.09 43.45 8.59
N THR A 145 25.38 43.51 7.29
CA THR A 145 24.55 42.91 6.23
C THR A 145 25.13 41.59 5.74
N LYS A 146 24.48 40.48 6.11
CA LYS A 146 24.82 39.09 5.70
C LYS A 146 24.57 38.86 4.20
N VAL A 147 25.49 39.27 3.32
CA VAL A 147 25.52 38.75 1.95
C VAL A 147 26.47 37.54 1.92
N GLN A 148 25.91 36.34 2.00
CA GLN A 148 26.70 35.10 2.09
C GLN A 148 27.05 34.58 0.68
N THR A 149 28.34 34.35 0.43
CA THR A 149 28.86 33.77 -0.81
C THR A 149 28.52 32.27 -0.88
N THR A 150 28.14 31.80 -2.07
CA THR A 150 27.77 30.39 -2.31
C THR A 150 28.56 29.79 -3.47
N LEU A 151 28.78 28.47 -3.42
CA LEU A 151 29.36 27.68 -4.50
C LEU A 151 28.35 26.63 -4.98
N ASP A 152 28.17 26.52 -6.29
CA ASP A 152 27.37 25.45 -6.89
C ASP A 152 28.28 24.30 -7.30
N VAL A 153 28.00 23.12 -6.75
CA VAL A 153 28.84 21.93 -6.91
C VAL A 153 27.96 20.78 -7.37
N THR A 154 28.46 20.03 -8.34
CA THR A 154 27.83 18.79 -8.80
C THR A 154 28.78 17.63 -8.55
N VAL A 155 28.27 16.56 -7.97
CA VAL A 155 29.02 15.33 -7.73
C VAL A 155 28.36 14.24 -8.55
N SER A 156 29.15 13.47 -9.30
CA SER A 156 28.66 12.42 -10.16
C SER A 156 29.57 11.19 -10.17
N VAL A 157 28.98 10.04 -10.44
CA VAL A 157 29.62 8.74 -10.50
C VAL A 157 29.03 8.00 -11.70
N SER A 158 29.86 7.25 -12.43
CA SER A 158 29.42 6.53 -13.64
C SER A 158 28.42 5.41 -13.35
N GLU A 159 28.51 4.79 -12.18
CA GLU A 159 27.64 3.73 -11.69
C GLU A 159 27.41 3.89 -10.17
N PRO A 160 26.32 3.35 -9.60
CA PRO A 160 26.10 3.40 -8.15
C PRO A 160 27.26 2.76 -7.37
N LEU A 161 27.70 3.40 -6.28
CA LEU A 161 28.80 2.88 -5.43
C LEU A 161 28.47 1.52 -4.78
N LEU A 162 27.18 1.22 -4.61
CA LEU A 162 26.66 0.00 -4.01
C LEU A 162 25.64 -0.63 -4.95
N SER A 163 25.69 -1.95 -5.12
CA SER A 163 24.60 -2.70 -5.77
C SER A 163 23.32 -2.62 -4.93
N ASP A 164 22.15 -2.86 -5.53
CA ASP A 164 20.87 -2.81 -4.81
C ASP A 164 20.81 -3.79 -3.62
N ALA A 165 21.42 -4.97 -3.74
CA ALA A 165 21.50 -5.96 -2.65
C ALA A 165 22.43 -5.49 -1.52
N GLN A 166 23.61 -4.98 -1.86
CA GLN A 166 24.51 -4.41 -0.85
C GLN A 166 23.85 -3.22 -0.15
N ARG A 167 23.19 -2.35 -0.93
CA ARG A 167 22.47 -1.20 -0.43
C ARG A 167 21.28 -1.61 0.41
N SER A 168 20.56 -2.70 0.15
CA SER A 168 19.44 -3.15 1.00
C SER A 168 19.93 -3.65 2.35
N ASP A 169 21.05 -4.37 2.36
CA ASP A 169 21.54 -5.09 3.53
C ASP A 169 22.53 -4.28 4.38
N SER A 170 23.12 -3.22 3.81
CA SER A 170 23.98 -2.27 4.51
C SER A 170 23.18 -1.20 5.26
N ASN A 171 23.87 -0.49 6.15
CA ASN A 171 23.30 0.60 6.93
C ASN A 171 24.29 1.73 7.15
N VAL A 172 23.78 2.93 7.43
CA VAL A 172 24.59 4.07 7.86
C VAL A 172 24.25 4.36 9.31
N LEU A 173 25.23 4.15 10.19
CA LEU A 173 25.17 4.50 11.60
C LEU A 173 25.73 5.90 11.79
N MET A 174 25.12 6.75 12.60
CA MET A 174 25.64 8.05 12.98
C MET A 174 25.69 8.11 14.50
N VAL A 175 26.86 8.41 15.04
CA VAL A 175 27.07 8.64 16.46
C VAL A 175 27.39 10.12 16.67
N THR A 176 26.57 10.81 17.44
CA THR A 176 26.78 12.19 17.84
C THR A 176 27.16 12.22 19.30
N VAL A 177 28.32 12.79 19.61
CA VAL A 177 28.70 13.12 20.98
C VAL A 177 28.44 14.60 21.15
N GLU A 178 27.50 14.95 22.03
CA GLU A 178 27.06 16.33 22.22
C GLU A 178 27.90 17.01 23.29
N THR A 179 27.44 16.98 24.54
CA THR A 179 28.03 17.70 25.65
C THR A 179 28.07 16.82 26.90
N ALA A 180 29.21 16.85 27.60
CA ALA A 180 29.37 16.33 28.95
C ALA A 180 29.20 17.46 29.97
N TYR A 181 28.30 17.27 30.93
CA TYR A 181 27.97 18.23 31.98
C TYR A 181 28.52 17.78 33.34
N SER A 182 28.66 18.75 34.25
CA SER A 182 29.18 18.52 35.61
C SER A 182 30.56 17.85 35.61
N VAL A 183 31.45 18.30 34.73
CA VAL A 183 32.80 17.73 34.57
C VAL A 183 33.72 18.09 35.75
N PRO A 184 34.79 17.31 36.04
CA PRO A 184 35.63 17.52 37.22
C PRO A 184 36.12 18.95 37.42
N GLU A 185 35.99 19.49 38.64
CA GLU A 185 36.31 20.90 38.93
C GLU A 185 37.75 21.31 38.61
N VAL A 186 38.70 20.38 38.71
CA VAL A 186 40.12 20.57 38.39
C VAL A 186 40.34 20.96 36.92
N TRP A 187 39.35 20.75 36.05
CA TRP A 187 39.42 21.17 34.66
C TRP A 187 39.27 22.69 34.55
N ASN A 188 40.30 23.32 33.96
CA ASN A 188 40.39 24.77 33.84
C ASN A 188 40.63 25.15 32.36
N PRO A 189 39.80 26.03 31.77
CA PRO A 189 40.00 26.51 30.41
C PRO A 189 41.30 27.30 30.23
N ALA A 190 41.85 27.87 31.31
CA ALA A 190 43.12 28.60 31.31
C ALA A 190 44.36 27.71 31.52
N SER A 191 44.22 26.38 31.45
CA SER A 191 45.36 25.47 31.59
C SER A 191 46.37 25.65 30.45
N THR A 192 47.65 25.79 30.80
CA THR A 192 48.78 25.84 29.86
C THR A 192 49.68 24.63 30.14
N PRO A 193 49.87 23.71 29.18
CA PRO A 193 49.33 23.71 27.81
C PRO A 193 47.81 23.45 27.72
N PRO A 194 47.16 23.84 26.60
CA PRO A 194 45.73 23.63 26.41
C PRO A 194 45.39 22.14 26.47
N SER A 195 44.33 21.83 27.22
CA SER A 195 43.79 20.48 27.33
C SER A 195 42.75 20.25 26.23
N SER A 196 42.80 19.08 25.59
CA SER A 196 41.79 18.59 24.65
C SER A 196 41.09 17.38 25.26
N TYR A 197 39.78 17.28 25.08
CA TYR A 197 38.98 16.18 25.59
C TYR A 197 38.59 15.26 24.46
N VAL A 198 38.77 13.95 24.69
CA VAL A 198 38.54 12.91 23.70
C VAL A 198 37.53 11.91 24.23
N ALA A 199 36.49 11.66 23.45
CA ALA A 199 35.62 10.50 23.62
C ALA A 199 35.89 9.50 22.49
N ALA A 200 35.91 8.21 22.80
CA ALA A 200 36.10 7.17 21.79
C ALA A 200 35.21 5.96 22.06
N LEU A 201 34.73 5.35 20.98
CA LEU A 201 34.06 4.06 21.03
C LEU A 201 34.40 3.25 19.79
N GLN A 202 34.21 1.94 19.87
CA GLN A 202 34.51 1.03 18.76
C GLN A 202 33.21 0.45 18.22
N MET A 203 33.02 0.45 16.90
CA MET A 203 31.83 -0.04 16.19
C MET A 203 32.20 -1.09 15.13
N PRO A 204 31.44 -2.19 15.00
CA PRO A 204 31.66 -3.16 13.93
C PRO A 204 31.23 -2.56 12.58
N VAL A 205 32.15 -2.51 11.62
CA VAL A 205 31.87 -2.04 10.24
C VAL A 205 31.63 -3.21 9.29
N SER A 206 32.23 -4.36 9.59
CA SER A 206 32.01 -5.62 8.88
C SER A 206 31.97 -6.81 9.85
N ALA A 207 31.78 -8.02 9.32
CA ALA A 207 31.78 -9.25 10.14
C ALA A 207 33.10 -9.47 10.91
N THR A 208 34.22 -8.99 10.36
CA THR A 208 35.57 -9.23 10.91
C THR A 208 36.33 -7.95 11.27
N LYS A 209 35.84 -6.76 10.88
CA LYS A 209 36.52 -5.48 11.09
C LYS A 209 35.71 -4.61 12.06
N GLU A 210 36.38 -4.16 13.13
CA GLU A 210 35.89 -3.12 14.02
C GLU A 210 36.63 -1.81 13.76
N GLN A 211 35.92 -0.69 13.86
CA GLN A 211 36.43 0.65 13.61
C GLN A 211 36.31 1.48 14.89
N ILE A 212 37.39 2.17 15.27
CA ILE A 212 37.37 3.14 16.36
C ILE A 212 36.83 4.47 15.84
N LEU A 213 35.79 4.98 16.49
CA LEU A 213 35.22 6.30 16.29
C LEU A 213 35.75 7.22 17.40
N SER A 214 36.54 8.22 17.03
CA SER A 214 37.14 9.19 17.96
C SER A 214 36.53 10.58 17.78
N PHE A 215 36.17 11.21 18.89
CA PHE A 215 35.63 12.56 18.98
C PHE A 215 36.64 13.41 19.76
N SER A 216 37.58 14.00 19.03
CA SER A 216 38.61 14.88 19.58
C SER A 216 38.15 16.34 19.60
N ASN A 217 38.86 17.17 20.37
CA ASN A 217 38.66 18.62 20.43
C ASN A 217 37.38 19.06 21.16
N GLY A 218 36.96 18.32 22.18
CA GLY A 218 35.94 18.83 23.10
C GLY A 218 36.40 20.15 23.72
N VAL A 219 35.51 21.15 23.72
CA VAL A 219 35.80 22.49 24.23
C VAL A 219 35.20 22.63 25.62
N LEU A 220 36.04 22.94 26.62
CA LEU A 220 35.59 23.22 27.98
C LEU A 220 34.98 24.62 28.05
N LYS A 221 33.70 24.68 28.42
CA LYS A 221 32.93 25.91 28.67
C LYS A 221 32.61 26.04 30.15
N THR A 222 32.63 27.26 30.67
CA THR A 222 32.20 27.57 32.03
C THR A 222 30.68 27.59 32.13
N GLY A 223 30.14 27.36 33.33
CA GLY A 223 28.72 27.56 33.62
C GLY A 223 28.30 29.03 33.60
N GLY A 224 27.00 29.27 33.67
CA GLY A 224 26.35 30.59 33.76
C GLY A 224 25.15 30.75 32.83
N GLU A 225 25.18 30.11 31.66
CA GLU A 225 24.09 30.13 30.68
C GLU A 225 23.94 28.77 29.99
N LYS A 226 22.68 28.37 29.78
CA LYS A 226 22.30 27.18 29.02
C LYS A 226 22.73 27.33 27.55
N GLU A 227 23.06 26.21 26.92
CA GLU A 227 23.45 26.25 25.51
C GLU A 227 22.29 26.69 24.59
N PRO A 228 22.56 27.57 23.61
CA PRO A 228 21.55 27.99 22.66
C PRO A 228 21.16 26.80 21.78
N MET A 229 19.85 26.58 21.63
CA MET A 229 19.26 25.62 20.71
C MET A 229 18.51 26.37 19.60
N PRO A 230 18.54 25.90 18.34
CA PRO A 230 19.27 24.73 17.86
C PRO A 230 20.77 25.01 17.66
N ARG A 231 21.62 24.01 17.91
CA ARG A 231 23.07 24.08 17.66
C ARG A 231 23.48 23.14 16.53
N PRO A 232 24.38 23.55 15.62
CA PRO A 232 24.74 22.72 14.46
C PRO A 232 25.62 21.53 14.85
N LYS A 233 25.37 20.36 14.23
CA LYS A 233 26.29 19.20 14.34
C LYS A 233 27.52 19.43 13.47
N LYS A 234 28.70 19.08 13.98
CA LYS A 234 29.99 19.31 13.32
C LYS A 234 30.62 18.02 12.80
N TRP A 235 31.42 18.12 11.75
CA TRP A 235 32.29 17.06 11.29
C TRP A 235 33.38 16.77 12.35
N PRO A 236 33.80 15.50 12.52
CA PRO A 236 34.88 15.11 13.43
C PRO A 236 36.24 15.35 12.77
N LEU A 237 36.41 16.54 12.18
CA LEU A 237 37.66 17.01 11.59
C LEU A 237 38.31 17.95 12.61
N GLY A 238 39.64 17.92 12.71
CA GLY A 238 40.38 18.79 13.63
C GLY A 238 40.15 20.30 13.38
N PRO A 239 40.74 21.19 14.18
CA PRO A 239 40.57 22.65 14.10
C PRO A 239 41.23 23.30 12.87
N LEU A 240 41.32 22.57 11.75
CA LEU A 240 41.97 22.94 10.49
C LEU A 240 41.02 23.66 9.53
N LEU A 241 39.72 23.71 9.84
CA LEU A 241 38.68 24.29 8.98
C LEU A 241 38.27 25.68 9.45
N ALA A 242 37.78 26.50 8.51
CA ALA A 242 37.19 27.78 8.81
C ALA A 242 35.95 27.63 9.74
N PRO A 243 35.73 28.54 10.70
CA PRO A 243 34.53 28.54 11.51
C PRO A 243 33.26 28.51 10.66
N GLY A 244 32.43 27.49 10.85
CA GLY A 244 31.21 27.25 10.07
C GLY A 244 31.37 26.22 8.94
N ALA A 245 32.54 26.07 8.32
CA ALA A 245 32.79 25.00 7.34
C ALA A 245 32.82 23.61 7.99
N GLU A 246 33.07 23.57 9.30
CA GLU A 246 32.99 22.38 10.16
C GLU A 246 31.55 21.87 10.35
N VAL A 247 30.52 22.65 10.03
CA VAL A 247 29.12 22.27 10.23
C VAL A 247 28.63 21.32 9.16
N ILE A 248 27.91 20.28 9.56
CA ILE A 248 27.18 19.40 8.65
C ILE A 248 25.85 20.07 8.30
N GLN A 249 25.68 20.43 7.03
CA GLN A 249 24.47 21.13 6.57
C GLN A 249 23.21 20.30 6.83
N GLY A 250 22.17 20.97 7.37
CA GLY A 250 20.87 20.36 7.64
C GLY A 250 20.81 19.45 8.88
N LEU A 251 21.90 19.32 9.64
CA LEU A 251 21.92 18.57 10.90
C LEU A 251 22.12 19.50 12.11
N TYR A 252 21.12 19.50 12.98
CA TYR A 252 21.10 20.29 14.21
C TYR A 252 20.83 19.39 15.41
N ILE A 253 21.24 19.87 16.57
CA ILE A 253 20.80 19.39 17.87
C ILE A 253 19.68 20.32 18.29
N ASP A 254 18.49 19.76 18.43
CA ASP A 254 17.26 20.46 18.78
C ASP A 254 16.93 20.25 20.26
N ALA A 255 16.08 21.12 20.82
CA ALA A 255 15.58 20.96 22.17
C ALA A 255 14.52 19.85 22.20
N GLU A 256 14.88 18.66 22.70
CA GLU A 256 13.96 17.54 22.86
C GLU A 256 13.37 17.47 24.29
N PRO A 257 12.15 16.95 24.47
CA PRO A 257 11.58 16.70 25.79
C PRO A 257 12.40 15.65 26.54
N THR A 258 12.74 15.92 27.79
CA THR A 258 13.53 15.01 28.65
C THR A 258 12.89 13.63 28.86
N ASP A 259 11.58 13.50 28.63
CA ASP A 259 10.84 12.23 28.75
C ASP A 259 11.14 11.23 27.61
N MET A 260 11.81 11.68 26.55
CA MET A 260 12.19 10.86 25.39
C MET A 260 13.64 10.35 25.47
N ASP A 261 14.40 10.78 26.48
CA ASP A 261 15.79 10.39 26.67
C ASP A 261 15.90 8.96 27.21
N HIS A 262 16.95 8.24 26.79
CA HIS A 262 17.34 6.95 27.35
C HIS A 262 18.54 7.12 28.30
N GLY A 263 18.74 6.22 29.26
CA GLY A 263 19.98 6.17 30.06
C GLY A 263 19.75 6.29 31.57
N ASP A 264 20.70 6.92 32.27
CA ASP A 264 20.81 6.86 33.74
C ASP A 264 20.17 8.05 34.48
N LEU A 265 19.83 9.13 33.76
CA LEU A 265 19.35 10.40 34.33
C LEU A 265 18.01 10.83 33.71
N THR A 266 17.07 9.89 33.70
CA THR A 266 15.73 10.05 33.08
C THR A 266 14.60 10.14 34.11
N ASP A 267 14.89 9.95 35.40
CA ASP A 267 13.88 9.99 36.45
C ASP A 267 13.44 11.43 36.74
N ILE A 268 12.25 11.58 37.34
CA ILE A 268 11.68 12.90 37.66
C ILE A 268 12.61 13.69 38.60
N GLU A 269 13.28 13.00 39.53
CA GLU A 269 14.21 13.58 40.49
C GLU A 269 15.50 14.11 39.84
N ASP A 270 15.90 13.55 38.70
CA ASP A 270 17.10 13.98 37.97
C ASP A 270 16.87 15.26 37.15
N LYS A 271 15.60 15.66 36.92
CA LYS A 271 15.27 16.84 36.10
C LYS A 271 15.83 18.13 36.68
N ASP A 272 15.74 18.31 38.00
CA ASP A 272 16.23 19.51 38.68
C ASP A 272 17.77 19.55 38.66
N PHE A 273 18.41 18.41 38.89
CA PHE A 273 19.87 18.27 38.79
C PHE A 273 20.36 18.58 37.36
N ARG A 274 19.68 18.07 36.33
CA ARG A 274 20.03 18.35 34.94
C ARG A 274 19.86 19.83 34.60
N ALA A 275 18.76 20.46 35.04
CA ALA A 275 18.53 21.87 34.82
C ALA A 275 19.63 22.75 35.45
N ASP A 276 20.06 22.42 36.68
CA ASP A 276 21.19 23.09 37.34
C ASP A 276 22.52 22.82 36.62
N ALA A 277 22.81 21.56 36.29
CA ALA A 277 24.06 21.18 35.62
C ALA A 277 24.20 21.78 34.22
N GLU A 278 23.10 21.86 33.46
CA GLU A 278 23.08 22.44 32.11
C GLU A 278 23.28 23.97 32.13
N CYS A 279 22.90 24.64 33.22
CA CYS A 279 22.98 26.09 33.36
C CYS A 279 24.25 26.54 34.08
N ASN A 280 24.56 25.95 35.24
CA ASN A 280 25.48 26.50 36.23
C ASN A 280 26.83 25.77 36.29
N GLN A 281 26.91 24.51 35.83
CA GLN A 281 28.13 23.71 35.95
C GLN A 281 29.06 23.83 34.72
N LYS A 282 30.33 23.48 34.92
CA LYS A 282 31.30 23.34 33.81
C LYS A 282 30.87 22.20 32.88
N ARG A 283 31.15 22.36 31.59
CA ARG A 283 30.79 21.37 30.58
C ARG A 283 31.83 21.28 29.47
N VAL A 284 31.93 20.12 28.84
CA VAL A 284 32.73 19.92 27.62
C VAL A 284 31.78 19.63 26.46
N SER A 285 31.79 20.51 25.47
CA SER A 285 30.94 20.39 24.27
C SER A 285 31.80 19.98 23.08
N TRP A 286 31.39 18.90 22.42
CA TRP A 286 31.93 18.44 21.14
C TRP A 286 30.98 18.86 20.01
N ASP A 287 29.69 18.54 20.15
CA ASP A 287 28.65 18.71 19.13
C ASP A 287 29.03 18.07 17.78
N THR A 288 29.78 16.97 17.83
CA THR A 288 30.35 16.31 16.64
C THR A 288 29.57 15.05 16.29
N ALA A 289 29.26 14.88 15.00
CA ALA A 289 28.60 13.68 14.48
C ALA A 289 29.55 12.89 13.57
N ARG A 290 29.77 11.61 13.89
CA ARG A 290 30.54 10.65 13.08
C ARG A 290 29.59 9.63 12.48
N ARG A 291 29.39 9.70 11.18
CA ARG A 291 28.71 8.65 10.39
C ARG A 291 29.63 7.48 10.18
N CYS A 292 29.13 6.27 10.00
CA CYS A 292 29.88 5.04 9.85
C CYS A 292 29.11 4.14 8.90
N PHE A 293 29.76 3.72 7.81
CA PHE A 293 29.15 2.76 6.89
C PHE A 293 29.32 1.34 7.45
N ILE A 294 28.22 0.61 7.55
CA ILE A 294 28.19 -0.75 8.08
C ILE A 294 27.65 -1.69 7.00
N ASP A 295 28.44 -2.69 6.63
CA ASP A 295 28.00 -3.72 5.68
C ASP A 295 27.02 -4.72 6.35
N ALA A 296 26.47 -5.64 5.55
CA ALA A 296 25.52 -6.66 6.04
C ALA A 296 26.10 -7.49 7.20
N GLY A 297 27.39 -7.82 7.16
CA GLY A 297 28.09 -8.55 8.22
C GLY A 297 28.28 -7.71 9.48
N GLY A 298 28.58 -6.42 9.33
CA GLY A 298 28.69 -5.46 10.42
C GLY A 298 27.34 -5.22 11.11
N VAL A 299 26.24 -5.14 10.36
CA VAL A 299 24.88 -5.01 10.90
C VAL A 299 24.54 -6.25 11.74
N ALA A 300 24.81 -7.44 11.20
CA ALA A 300 24.60 -8.69 11.93
C ALA A 300 25.46 -8.79 13.20
N SER A 301 26.73 -8.38 13.13
CA SER A 301 27.63 -8.34 14.28
C SER A 301 27.20 -7.33 15.33
N LEU A 302 26.75 -6.13 14.92
CA LEU A 302 26.19 -5.11 15.81
C LEU A 302 24.97 -5.65 16.55
N SER A 303 23.98 -6.19 15.84
CA SER A 303 22.77 -6.75 16.44
C SER A 303 23.06 -7.91 17.39
N ARG A 304 23.96 -8.83 17.00
CA ARG A 304 24.39 -9.96 17.84
C ARG A 304 25.03 -9.46 19.14
N ARG A 305 25.91 -8.46 19.04
CA ARG A 305 26.64 -7.93 20.20
C ARG A 305 25.75 -7.14 21.15
N ILE A 306 24.82 -6.34 20.62
CA ILE A 306 23.80 -5.68 21.46
C ILE A 306 22.99 -6.73 22.23
N ALA A 307 22.59 -7.83 21.57
CA ALA A 307 21.84 -8.90 22.23
C ALA A 307 22.63 -9.66 23.31
N GLN A 308 23.96 -9.73 23.18
CA GLN A 308 24.84 -10.43 24.13
C GLN A 308 25.24 -9.55 25.32
N CYS A 309 25.63 -8.30 25.08
CA CYS A 309 26.28 -7.45 26.06
C CYS A 309 25.37 -6.37 26.64
N ARG A 310 24.26 -6.01 25.97
CA ARG A 310 23.36 -4.88 26.27
C ARG A 310 24.03 -3.50 26.23
N PHE A 311 25.13 -3.35 26.95
CA PHE A 311 25.87 -2.12 27.13
C PHE A 311 27.01 -1.96 26.10
N TRP A 312 27.16 -0.74 25.62
CA TRP A 312 28.25 -0.34 24.74
C TRP A 312 29.15 0.69 25.42
N PRO A 313 30.46 0.42 25.55
CA PRO A 313 31.36 1.32 26.26
C PRO A 313 31.77 2.50 25.37
N VAL A 314 31.67 3.71 25.92
CA VAL A 314 32.28 4.93 25.39
C VAL A 314 33.28 5.43 26.43
N GLU A 315 34.55 5.50 26.05
CA GLU A 315 35.63 5.90 26.95
C GLU A 315 35.99 7.37 26.73
N ILE A 316 36.30 8.07 27.82
CA ILE A 316 36.61 9.51 27.82
C ILE A 316 37.98 9.70 28.48
N MET A 317 38.79 10.59 27.91
CA MET A 317 40.06 11.02 28.50
C MET A 317 40.32 12.50 28.31
N LYS A 318 41.23 13.01 29.15
CA LYS A 318 41.83 14.33 29.00
C LYS A 318 43.23 14.18 28.39
N VAL A 319 43.51 14.94 27.32
CA VAL A 319 44.80 14.99 26.65
C VAL A 319 45.43 16.36 26.84
N THR A 320 46.65 16.43 27.35
CA THR A 320 47.43 17.68 27.42
C THR A 320 48.34 17.80 26.19
N GLN A 321 48.28 18.94 25.48
CA GLN A 321 49.13 19.15 24.31
C GLN A 321 50.57 19.48 24.73
N THR A 322 51.52 18.55 24.64
CA THR A 322 52.92 18.86 24.97
C THR A 322 53.58 19.67 23.85
N VAL A 323 54.19 20.82 24.19
CA VAL A 323 55.01 21.60 23.26
C VAL A 323 56.40 20.94 23.18
N PRO A 324 56.94 20.63 21.98
CA PRO A 324 58.26 20.02 21.89
C PRO A 324 59.35 21.03 22.30
N VAL A 325 60.00 20.79 23.44
CA VAL A 325 61.22 21.51 23.83
C VAL A 325 62.38 20.97 22.99
N LYS A 326 62.93 21.81 22.10
CA LYS A 326 64.18 21.51 21.38
C LYS A 326 65.32 21.40 22.40
N GLY A 327 65.82 20.21 22.68
CA GLY A 327 67.07 20.09 23.44
C GLY A 327 67.47 18.74 24.05
N ALA A 328 66.61 17.72 24.11
CA ALA A 328 66.99 16.43 24.72
C ALA A 328 67.31 15.37 23.65
N LYS A 329 68.59 14.99 23.54
CA LYS A 329 69.00 13.74 22.88
C LYS A 329 68.48 12.57 23.71
N GLN A 330 67.47 11.84 23.24
CA GLN A 330 67.16 10.52 23.78
C GLN A 330 67.84 9.44 22.95
N SER A 331 68.62 8.63 23.66
CA SER A 331 69.30 7.43 23.20
C SER A 331 68.30 6.38 22.71
N LYS A 332 68.53 5.88 21.50
CA LYS A 332 68.01 4.59 21.04
C LYS A 332 68.56 3.51 21.96
N ASP A 333 67.70 2.92 22.79
CA ASP A 333 67.64 1.48 23.11
C ASP A 333 66.84 1.29 24.41
N LYS A 334 65.82 0.42 24.33
CA LYS A 334 64.76 0.07 25.31
C LYS A 334 63.41 0.79 25.13
N MET A 335 62.59 0.28 24.20
CA MET A 335 61.13 0.29 24.33
C MET A 335 60.69 -1.17 24.51
N GLY A 336 60.72 -1.64 25.76
CA GLY A 336 59.86 -2.73 26.22
C GLY A 336 58.63 -2.09 26.86
N GLU A 337 57.47 -2.68 26.63
CA GLU A 337 56.13 -2.36 27.16
C GLU A 337 56.10 -1.43 28.40
N GLU A 338 56.14 -0.12 28.19
CA GLU A 338 55.69 0.84 29.21
C GLU A 338 54.15 0.91 29.16
N GLU A 339 53.53 0.73 30.31
CA GLU A 339 52.07 0.71 30.48
C GLU A 339 51.49 2.10 30.09
N ILE A 340 50.64 2.15 29.05
CA ILE A 340 50.05 3.41 28.57
C ILE A 340 49.08 3.94 29.64
N GLN A 341 49.51 4.95 30.38
CA GLN A 341 48.70 5.63 31.38
C GLN A 341 47.77 6.67 30.72
N ILE A 342 46.45 6.55 30.97
CA ILE A 342 45.42 7.44 30.42
C ILE A 342 44.98 8.43 31.51
N SER A 343 45.03 9.73 31.23
CA SER A 343 44.61 10.76 32.18
C SER A 343 43.09 10.98 32.18
N PHE A 344 42.51 11.10 33.38
CA PHE A 344 41.06 11.20 33.61
C PHE A 344 40.28 10.15 32.81
N HIS A 345 40.65 8.88 32.95
CA HIS A 345 40.04 7.77 32.23
C HIS A 345 38.64 7.47 32.78
N GLY A 346 37.62 7.90 32.05
CA GLY A 346 36.21 7.62 32.33
C GLY A 346 35.60 6.66 31.30
N VAL A 347 34.49 6.03 31.68
CA VAL A 347 33.71 5.14 30.81
C VAL A 347 32.22 5.33 31.02
N VAL A 348 31.49 5.23 29.92
CA VAL A 348 30.05 5.34 29.84
C VAL A 348 29.52 4.03 29.27
N TYR A 349 28.47 3.47 29.87
CA TYR A 349 27.87 2.21 29.43
C TYR A 349 26.50 2.49 28.80
N MET A 350 26.47 2.66 27.47
CA MET A 350 25.24 2.98 26.75
C MET A 350 24.37 1.74 26.57
N ASP A 351 23.11 1.77 26.97
CA ASP A 351 22.15 0.71 26.65
C ASP A 351 21.67 0.83 25.20
N LEU A 352 22.10 -0.08 24.33
CA LEU A 352 21.73 -0.09 22.91
C LEU A 352 20.58 -1.04 22.59
N VAL A 353 20.02 -1.75 23.58
CA VAL A 353 18.91 -2.70 23.37
C VAL A 353 17.71 -2.07 22.66
N PRO A 354 17.32 -0.80 22.90
CA PRO A 354 16.20 -0.20 22.18
C PRO A 354 16.34 -0.20 20.65
N LEU A 355 17.56 -0.23 20.08
CA LEU A 355 17.76 -0.36 18.63
C LEU A 355 17.31 -1.72 18.06
N LEU A 356 17.18 -2.74 18.90
CA LEU A 356 16.64 -4.06 18.52
C LEU A 356 15.10 -4.09 18.54
N TYR A 357 14.44 -3.03 19.03
CA TYR A 357 12.98 -2.97 18.98
C TYR A 357 12.51 -2.69 17.55
N PRO A 358 11.43 -3.35 17.09
CA PRO A 358 10.97 -3.21 15.71
C PRO A 358 10.72 -1.75 15.29
N GLY A 359 11.47 -1.29 14.30
CA GLY A 359 11.36 0.02 13.68
C GLY A 359 11.99 1.18 14.44
N VAL A 360 12.65 0.93 15.57
CA VAL A 360 13.44 1.96 16.26
C VAL A 360 14.72 2.22 15.45
N ARG A 361 15.04 3.51 15.28
CA ARG A 361 16.17 3.99 14.47
C ARG A 361 17.11 4.92 15.23
N ARG A 362 16.70 5.40 16.40
CA ARG A 362 17.43 6.42 17.14
C ARG A 362 17.40 6.11 18.62
N ILE A 363 18.52 6.32 19.29
CA ILE A 363 18.64 6.39 20.74
C ILE A 363 19.31 7.72 21.04
N HIS A 364 18.55 8.65 21.60
CA HIS A 364 19.08 9.84 22.23
C HIS A 364 19.17 9.55 23.73
N GLY A 365 20.36 9.65 24.32
CA GLY A 365 20.53 9.23 25.71
C GLY A 365 21.51 10.05 26.53
N VAL A 366 21.24 10.04 27.83
CA VAL A 366 21.91 10.81 28.88
C VAL A 366 22.51 9.80 29.86
N TYR A 367 23.83 9.70 29.87
CA TYR A 367 24.53 8.60 30.53
C TYR A 367 25.56 9.11 31.53
N ARG A 368 25.66 8.46 32.69
CA ARG A 368 26.64 8.81 33.72
C ARG A 368 28.05 8.36 33.31
N ILE A 369 29.04 9.18 33.65
CA ILE A 369 30.46 8.86 33.42
C ILE A 369 31.01 8.21 34.70
N TYR A 370 31.48 6.98 34.57
CA TYR A 370 32.08 6.20 35.65
C TYR A 370 33.60 6.20 35.55
N PRO A 371 34.34 6.03 36.66
CA PRO A 371 35.76 5.69 36.61
C PRO A 371 35.97 4.42 35.79
N PHE A 372 37.00 4.41 34.94
CA PHE A 372 37.33 3.22 34.18
C PHE A 372 38.00 2.16 35.07
N TYR A 373 37.46 0.93 35.00
CA TYR A 373 38.07 -0.29 35.53
C TYR A 373 37.97 -1.42 34.51
N GLU A 374 39.07 -2.13 34.27
CA GLU A 374 39.11 -3.22 33.27
C GLU A 374 38.16 -4.38 33.63
N ALA A 375 38.00 -4.68 34.93
CA ALA A 375 37.06 -5.69 35.40
C ALA A 375 35.60 -5.36 35.04
N ASP A 376 35.20 -4.10 35.20
CA ASP A 376 33.84 -3.65 34.86
C ASP A 376 33.60 -3.67 33.35
N LEU A 377 34.61 -3.27 32.57
CA LEU A 377 34.55 -3.34 31.11
C LEU A 377 34.32 -4.79 30.64
N LEU A 378 35.10 -5.74 31.18
CA LEU A 378 34.97 -7.16 30.84
C LEU A 378 33.60 -7.70 31.25
N ASN A 379 33.18 -7.45 32.50
CA ASN A 379 31.93 -7.96 33.03
C ASN A 379 30.70 -7.42 32.27
N LYS A 380 30.69 -6.12 31.95
CA LYS A 380 29.52 -5.47 31.30
C LYS A 380 29.51 -5.61 29.79
N THR A 381 30.67 -5.68 29.13
CA THR A 381 30.76 -5.55 27.66
C THR A 381 31.48 -6.72 26.97
N GLN A 382 31.98 -7.68 27.75
CA GLN A 382 32.78 -8.81 27.27
C GLN A 382 34.02 -8.38 26.47
N ARG A 383 34.53 -7.16 26.69
CA ARG A 383 35.77 -6.64 26.10
C ARG A 383 36.94 -6.77 27.09
N THR A 384 38.11 -7.10 26.56
CA THR A 384 39.36 -7.25 27.33
C THR A 384 40.30 -6.06 27.20
N HIS A 385 40.06 -5.13 26.27
CA HIS A 385 40.96 -4.02 25.97
C HIS A 385 40.23 -2.68 25.93
N SER A 386 40.91 -1.63 26.42
CA SER A 386 40.46 -0.25 26.34
C SER A 386 40.60 0.29 24.93
N VAL A 387 39.53 0.92 24.44
CA VAL A 387 39.48 1.56 23.12
C VAL A 387 40.47 2.73 23.05
N LEU A 388 40.66 3.45 24.16
CA LEU A 388 41.61 4.55 24.23
C LEU A 388 43.08 4.08 24.20
N LYS A 389 43.41 2.95 24.85
CA LYS A 389 44.75 2.35 24.74
C LYS A 389 45.06 1.98 23.29
N GLU A 390 44.09 1.42 22.55
CA GLU A 390 44.23 1.12 21.12
C GLU A 390 44.37 2.38 20.26
N TYR A 391 43.55 3.40 20.54
CA TYR A 391 43.61 4.70 19.85
C TYR A 391 44.99 5.36 19.99
N ILE A 392 45.57 5.37 21.21
CA ILE A 392 46.90 5.95 21.46
C ILE A 392 47.99 5.16 20.73
N ARG A 393 47.92 3.82 20.73
CA ARG A 393 48.89 2.98 19.98
C ARG A 393 48.83 3.20 18.47
N ALA A 394 47.67 3.55 17.94
CA ALA A 394 47.46 3.80 16.52
C ALA A 394 47.88 5.23 16.07
N ALA A 395 48.11 6.16 17.00
CA ALA A 395 48.49 7.54 16.68
C ALA A 395 49.99 7.64 16.29
N PRO A 396 50.36 8.38 15.22
CA PRO A 396 51.77 8.52 14.81
C PRO A 396 52.57 9.37 15.82
N PRO A 397 53.89 9.10 16.01
CA PRO A 397 54.71 9.83 16.98
C PRO A 397 54.95 11.30 16.56
N PRO A 398 55.03 12.25 17.53
CA PRO A 398 55.19 13.67 17.25
C PRO A 398 56.65 13.96 16.84
N GLY A 399 56.95 13.90 15.54
CA GLY A 399 58.33 14.12 15.08
C GLY A 399 58.57 14.40 13.60
N ARG A 400 57.55 14.48 12.75
CA ARG A 400 57.69 14.89 11.34
C ARG A 400 56.50 15.71 10.87
N ALA A 401 56.40 16.95 11.33
CA ALA A 401 55.66 17.99 10.63
C ALA A 401 56.68 18.92 9.98
N ARG A 402 57.03 18.67 8.71
CA ARG A 402 57.55 19.74 7.86
C ARG A 402 56.34 20.55 7.42
N ALA A 403 56.46 21.88 7.53
CA ALA A 403 55.52 22.79 6.91
C ALA A 403 55.35 22.44 5.42
N ASN A 404 54.11 22.49 4.97
CA ASN A 404 53.55 22.05 3.68
C ASN A 404 53.01 20.61 3.68
N SER A 405 51.68 20.55 3.58
CA SER A 405 50.83 19.41 3.20
C SER A 405 51.00 18.11 3.99
N SER A 406 50.08 17.80 4.90
CA SER A 406 49.79 16.41 5.28
C SER A 406 48.59 16.30 6.22
N VAL A 407 47.57 15.56 5.80
CA VAL A 407 46.80 14.70 6.72
C VAL A 407 47.16 13.28 6.36
N SER A 408 47.90 12.60 7.25
CA SER A 408 48.29 11.20 7.10
C SER A 408 47.21 10.29 7.68
N SER A 409 46.68 9.42 6.83
CA SER A 409 45.73 8.36 7.16
C SER A 409 46.44 7.09 7.64
N ILE A 410 45.83 6.43 8.65
CA ILE A 410 46.26 5.15 9.21
C ILE A 410 45.84 4.04 8.22
N LYS A 411 46.80 3.25 7.71
CA LYS A 411 46.53 2.07 6.88
C LYS A 411 45.97 0.92 7.72
N ALA A 412 45.00 0.20 7.18
CA ALA A 412 44.46 -1.04 7.73
C ALA A 412 45.54 -2.15 7.78
N PHE A 413 45.62 -2.86 8.90
CA PHE A 413 46.51 -4.02 9.08
C PHE A 413 45.77 -5.31 8.74
N GLN A 414 46.31 -6.12 7.82
CA GLN A 414 45.87 -7.49 7.56
C GLN A 414 46.71 -8.46 8.40
N THR A 415 46.06 -9.26 9.25
CA THR A 415 46.68 -10.41 9.91
C THR A 415 46.70 -11.60 8.95
N LYS A 416 47.90 -12.01 8.53
CA LYS A 416 48.13 -13.28 7.83
C LYS A 416 48.02 -14.44 8.82
N ASN A 417 47.10 -15.37 8.57
CA ASN A 417 47.12 -16.68 9.20
C ASN A 417 48.18 -17.56 8.54
N MET A 418 49.06 -18.18 9.33
CA MET A 418 49.74 -19.41 8.95
C MET A 418 49.05 -20.58 9.66
N GLU A 419 48.53 -21.49 8.85
CA GLU A 419 48.16 -22.83 9.27
C GLU A 419 49.41 -23.62 9.68
N ASN A 420 49.32 -24.35 10.79
CA ASN A 420 50.04 -25.62 10.92
C ASN A 420 49.21 -26.58 11.77
N GLN A 421 48.77 -27.66 11.13
CA GLN A 421 48.04 -28.77 11.72
C GLN A 421 48.95 -29.68 12.55
N ARG A 422 48.40 -30.20 13.66
CA ARG A 422 48.57 -31.52 14.31
C ARG A 422 48.16 -31.30 15.77
N GLY A 423 47.13 -31.88 16.36
CA GLY A 423 46.42 -33.13 16.12
C GLY A 423 46.37 -33.84 17.47
N ASN A 424 45.24 -33.81 18.17
CA ASN A 424 44.71 -34.95 18.93
C ASN A 424 43.42 -34.61 19.68
N ASN A 425 42.43 -35.46 19.42
CA ASN A 425 41.27 -35.90 20.20
C ASN A 425 41.08 -35.31 21.61
N GLU A 426 39.87 -34.85 21.91
CA GLU A 426 38.91 -35.69 22.65
C GLU A 426 37.48 -35.11 22.68
N ILE A 427 36.54 -36.06 22.73
CA ILE A 427 35.09 -35.94 22.61
C ILE A 427 34.46 -35.94 24.00
N PHE A 428 33.53 -35.01 24.21
CA PHE A 428 32.32 -35.04 25.06
C PHE A 428 32.37 -35.69 26.46
N LYS A 429 31.90 -34.94 27.47
CA LYS A 429 30.60 -35.18 28.12
C LYS A 429 30.20 -34.08 29.11
N LYS A 430 28.95 -33.63 29.00
CA LYS A 430 28.21 -32.82 30.00
C LYS A 430 28.00 -33.65 31.29
N PRO A 431 27.78 -32.97 32.42
CA PRO A 431 26.67 -33.42 33.26
C PRO A 431 25.77 -32.29 33.78
N ASP A 432 24.57 -32.75 34.13
CA ASP A 432 23.42 -32.05 34.63
C ASP A 432 23.56 -31.43 36.02
N SER A 433 22.64 -30.50 36.22
CA SER A 433 22.10 -29.82 37.39
C SER A 433 22.33 -30.37 38.80
N GLN A 434 22.58 -29.38 39.67
CA GLN A 434 21.99 -29.12 40.99
C GLN A 434 22.57 -29.80 42.24
N GLY A 435 23.07 -28.94 43.14
CA GLY A 435 23.33 -29.24 44.55
C GLY A 435 24.38 -28.32 45.19
N LYS A 436 24.00 -27.08 45.54
CA LYS A 436 24.70 -26.21 46.52
C LYS A 436 24.58 -26.83 47.95
N PRO A 437 25.25 -26.33 49.01
CA PRO A 437 26.33 -25.34 49.10
C PRO A 437 27.50 -25.73 50.06
N ALA A 438 28.62 -24.99 50.03
CA ALA A 438 29.07 -24.12 51.12
C ALA A 438 30.60 -23.94 51.20
N GLN A 439 30.93 -22.68 51.46
CA GLN A 439 32.09 -22.14 52.18
C GLN A 439 33.39 -21.86 51.43
N ALA A 440 33.82 -20.64 51.72
CA ALA A 440 34.90 -19.88 51.14
C ALA A 440 36.23 -20.25 51.79
N GLU A 441 37.32 -20.09 51.04
CA GLU A 441 38.57 -19.60 51.61
C GLU A 441 39.38 -18.85 50.55
N ASN A 442 40.04 -17.80 51.04
CA ASN A 442 40.68 -16.69 50.34
C ASN A 442 41.91 -17.10 49.50
N VAL A 443 42.16 -16.35 48.44
CA VAL A 443 43.53 -16.08 47.95
C VAL A 443 43.69 -14.57 47.72
N ASN A 444 44.68 -14.01 48.42
CA ASN A 444 45.12 -12.63 48.43
C ASN A 444 45.53 -12.06 47.05
N GLY A 445 45.19 -10.78 46.86
CA GLY A 445 46.19 -9.73 46.68
C GLY A 445 46.80 -9.55 45.28
N GLN A 446 46.02 -8.98 44.36
CA GLN A 446 46.55 -7.95 43.46
C GLN A 446 45.87 -6.65 43.85
N GLU A 447 46.64 -5.68 44.32
CA GLU A 447 46.16 -4.32 44.61
C GLU A 447 45.49 -3.78 43.34
N GLN A 448 44.18 -3.55 43.39
CA GLN A 448 43.48 -2.84 42.33
C GLN A 448 44.09 -1.43 42.22
N GLN A 449 44.73 -1.14 41.09
CA GLN A 449 45.16 0.22 40.74
C GLN A 449 43.93 1.14 40.82
N VAL A 450 43.88 1.98 41.85
CA VAL A 450 42.75 2.90 42.07
C VAL A 450 42.88 4.05 41.06
N ASN A 451 41.95 4.13 40.11
CA ASN A 451 41.84 5.23 39.15
C ASN A 451 41.30 6.50 39.86
N THR A 452 42.17 7.17 40.60
CA THR A 452 41.82 8.36 41.42
C THR A 452 41.37 9.55 40.56
N GLU A 453 41.95 9.76 39.38
CA GLU A 453 41.51 10.81 38.45
C GLU A 453 40.12 10.52 37.86
N GLY A 454 39.83 9.26 37.53
CA GLY A 454 38.53 8.82 37.05
C GLY A 454 37.42 8.92 38.11
N GLN A 455 37.77 8.72 39.39
CA GLN A 455 36.81 8.85 40.50
C GLN A 455 36.18 10.25 40.57
N MET A 456 36.88 11.27 40.10
CA MET A 456 36.40 12.65 40.06
C MET A 456 35.14 12.82 39.20
N TYR A 457 34.91 11.97 38.20
CA TYR A 457 33.65 11.98 37.43
C TYR A 457 32.46 11.54 38.29
N ALA A 458 32.65 10.51 39.12
CA ALA A 458 31.61 10.04 40.02
C ALA A 458 31.31 11.07 41.13
N ASP A 459 32.36 11.68 41.68
CA ASP A 459 32.24 12.71 42.72
C ASP A 459 31.50 13.95 42.20
N SER A 460 31.76 14.32 40.94
CA SER A 460 31.11 15.46 40.28
C SER A 460 29.75 15.11 39.65
N ARG A 461 29.29 13.84 39.77
CA ARG A 461 28.12 13.31 39.07
C ARG A 461 28.09 13.65 37.58
N SER A 462 29.25 13.54 36.92
CA SER A 462 29.40 13.87 35.50
C SER A 462 28.55 12.96 34.62
N TYR A 463 27.96 13.53 33.57
CA TYR A 463 27.19 12.78 32.59
C TYR A 463 27.39 13.34 31.19
N ILE A 464 27.10 12.54 30.17
CA ILE A 464 27.27 12.90 28.76
C ILE A 464 26.00 12.58 27.97
N ILE A 465 25.69 13.45 27.00
CA ILE A 465 24.61 13.25 26.04
C ILE A 465 25.20 12.67 24.75
N ILE A 466 24.67 11.52 24.34
CA ILE A 466 25.08 10.81 23.12
C ILE A 466 23.85 10.39 22.34
N ASP A 467 23.86 10.69 21.05
CA ASP A 467 22.79 10.36 20.09
C ASP A 467 23.30 9.34 19.08
N ILE A 468 22.67 8.16 19.03
CA ILE A 468 22.94 7.13 18.04
C ILE A 468 21.76 7.02 17.10
N PHE A 469 22.00 7.23 15.82
CA PHE A 469 21.02 7.12 14.76
C PHE A 469 21.45 6.05 13.75
N VAL A 470 20.50 5.24 13.29
CA VAL A 470 20.68 4.21 12.27
C VAL A 470 19.68 4.47 11.16
N GLU A 471 20.14 4.62 9.93
CA GLU A 471 19.29 5.03 8.80
C GLU A 471 18.13 4.06 8.55
N LYS A 472 18.42 2.76 8.60
CA LYS A 472 17.42 1.69 8.62
C LYS A 472 17.34 1.05 10.00
N PRO A 473 16.15 0.68 10.46
CA PRO A 473 16.01 0.01 11.75
C PRO A 473 16.70 -1.35 11.70
N LEU A 474 17.47 -1.71 12.73
CA LEU A 474 18.15 -3.01 12.79
C LEU A 474 17.14 -4.17 12.75
N VAL A 475 15.96 -3.95 13.34
CA VAL A 475 14.83 -4.86 13.24
C VAL A 475 13.68 -4.14 12.52
N PRO A 476 13.31 -4.56 11.30
CA PRO A 476 12.21 -3.91 10.57
C PRO A 476 10.88 -4.12 11.30
N LYS A 477 10.00 -3.11 11.25
CA LYS A 477 8.61 -3.26 11.69
C LYS A 477 7.93 -4.28 10.77
N ARG A 478 7.32 -5.30 11.37
CA ARG A 478 6.50 -6.25 10.63
C ARG A 478 5.29 -5.51 10.07
N PRO A 479 4.95 -5.70 8.79
CA PRO A 479 3.74 -5.11 8.23
C PRO A 479 2.51 -5.69 8.94
N PRO A 480 1.43 -4.89 9.10
CA PRO A 480 0.21 -5.34 9.78
C PRO A 480 -0.43 -6.54 9.07
N GLU A 481 -0.25 -6.66 7.75
CA GLU A 481 -0.73 -7.78 6.93
C GLU A 481 -0.09 -9.13 7.30
N GLU A 482 1.22 -9.15 7.55
CA GLU A 482 1.93 -10.37 7.95
C GLU A 482 1.51 -10.80 9.36
N LEU A 483 1.34 -9.82 10.26
CA LEU A 483 0.82 -10.08 11.59
C LEU A 483 -0.61 -10.65 11.51
N ALA A 484 -1.47 -10.07 10.69
CA ALA A 484 -2.83 -10.55 10.49
C ALA A 484 -2.86 -11.97 9.94
N LYS A 485 -2.00 -12.32 8.97
CA LYS A 485 -1.86 -13.70 8.44
C LYS A 485 -1.47 -14.68 9.55
N ARG A 486 -0.44 -14.38 10.34
CA ARG A 486 -0.04 -15.25 11.45
C ARG A 486 -1.11 -15.39 12.52
N VAL A 487 -1.81 -14.30 12.84
CA VAL A 487 -2.93 -14.35 13.79
C VAL A 487 -4.06 -15.21 13.22
N MET A 488 -4.37 -15.11 11.93
CA MET A 488 -5.34 -15.99 11.26
C MET A 488 -4.89 -17.45 11.23
N GLU A 489 -3.59 -17.74 11.12
CA GLU A 489 -3.06 -19.10 11.19
C GLU A 489 -3.13 -19.69 12.61
N LEU A 490 -2.94 -18.86 13.64
CA LEU A 490 -2.99 -19.27 15.05
C LEU A 490 -4.42 -19.35 15.61
N VAL A 491 -5.36 -18.59 15.02
CA VAL A 491 -6.78 -18.64 15.38
C VAL A 491 -7.47 -19.59 14.41
N PRO A 492 -7.83 -20.83 14.84
CA PRO A 492 -8.52 -21.75 13.96
C PRO A 492 -9.80 -21.07 13.44
N PRO A 493 -10.11 -21.19 12.14
CA PRO A 493 -11.33 -20.61 11.59
C PRO A 493 -12.50 -21.16 12.39
N ARG A 494 -13.33 -20.25 12.92
CA ARG A 494 -14.50 -20.62 13.72
C ARG A 494 -15.27 -21.68 12.91
N PRO A 495 -15.55 -22.87 13.49
CA PRO A 495 -16.26 -23.90 12.77
C PRO A 495 -17.56 -23.29 12.24
N PRO A 496 -17.88 -23.50 10.94
CA PRO A 496 -19.08 -22.95 10.37
C PRO A 496 -20.25 -23.41 11.21
N LEU A 497 -21.03 -22.46 11.71
CA LEU A 497 -22.23 -22.77 12.47
C LEU A 497 -23.07 -23.74 11.62
N PRO A 498 -23.59 -24.82 12.20
CA PRO A 498 -24.41 -25.76 11.45
C PRO A 498 -25.53 -24.97 10.77
N ARG A 499 -25.59 -25.05 9.43
CA ARG A 499 -26.69 -24.47 8.67
C ARG A 499 -27.97 -25.06 9.24
N ARG A 500 -28.81 -24.23 9.87
CA ARG A 500 -30.14 -24.63 10.31
C ARG A 500 -31.09 -24.36 9.13
N PRO A 501 -31.36 -25.34 8.24
CA PRO A 501 -32.28 -25.15 7.12
C PRO A 501 -33.69 -24.73 7.57
N ALA A 502 -34.05 -25.06 8.81
CA ALA A 502 -35.29 -24.65 9.45
C ALA A 502 -35.52 -23.13 9.50
N GLY A 503 -34.47 -22.29 9.53
CA GLY A 503 -34.66 -20.83 9.52
C GLY A 503 -35.12 -20.30 8.16
N ALA A 504 -34.43 -20.75 7.10
CA ALA A 504 -34.73 -20.38 5.73
C ALA A 504 -36.15 -20.82 5.30
N GLU A 505 -36.56 -22.04 5.67
CA GLU A 505 -37.93 -22.54 5.41
C GLU A 505 -38.98 -21.75 6.21
N ARG A 506 -38.74 -21.51 7.51
CA ARG A 506 -39.66 -20.71 8.34
C ARG A 506 -39.80 -19.27 7.85
N ALA A 507 -38.73 -18.65 7.36
CA ALA A 507 -38.78 -17.29 6.81
C ALA A 507 -39.66 -17.23 5.55
N VAL A 508 -39.61 -18.26 4.71
CA VAL A 508 -40.48 -18.37 3.52
C VAL A 508 -41.93 -18.63 3.92
N GLU A 509 -42.18 -19.58 4.83
CA GLU A 509 -43.53 -19.87 5.33
C GLU A 509 -44.18 -18.63 5.96
N GLU A 510 -43.42 -17.86 6.74
CA GLU A 510 -43.91 -16.64 7.36
C GLU A 510 -44.24 -15.56 6.34
N TYR A 511 -43.41 -15.39 5.32
CA TYR A 511 -43.71 -14.49 4.20
C TYR A 511 -45.00 -14.90 3.47
N GLN A 512 -45.15 -16.19 3.15
CA GLN A 512 -46.37 -16.73 2.54
C GLN A 512 -47.60 -16.49 3.43
N CYS A 513 -47.48 -16.65 4.75
CA CYS A 513 -48.57 -16.37 5.71
C CYS A 513 -48.94 -14.88 5.73
N GLN A 514 -47.95 -13.98 5.67
CA GLN A 514 -48.20 -12.54 5.63
C GLN A 514 -48.92 -12.13 4.33
N ILE A 515 -48.49 -12.66 3.18
CA ILE A 515 -49.15 -12.44 1.89
C ILE A 515 -50.61 -12.92 1.96
N ALA A 516 -50.84 -14.11 2.51
CA ALA A 516 -52.18 -14.64 2.64
C ALA A 516 -53.05 -13.76 3.57
N SER A 517 -52.49 -13.25 4.66
CA SER A 517 -53.21 -12.31 5.54
C SER A 517 -53.58 -11.01 4.82
N VAL A 518 -52.62 -10.40 4.10
CA VAL A 518 -52.86 -9.18 3.33
C VAL A 518 -53.90 -9.41 2.23
N ALA A 519 -53.80 -10.50 1.49
CA ALA A 519 -54.74 -10.82 0.42
C ALA A 519 -56.16 -11.07 0.94
N ALA A 520 -56.31 -11.70 2.11
CA ALA A 520 -57.62 -11.86 2.75
C ALA A 520 -58.23 -10.51 3.18
N GLN A 521 -57.43 -9.59 3.71
CA GLN A 521 -57.88 -8.25 4.08
C GLN A 521 -58.27 -7.41 2.86
N VAL A 522 -57.51 -7.52 1.76
CA VAL A 522 -57.85 -6.88 0.49
C VAL A 522 -59.15 -7.45 -0.07
N LEU A 523 -59.36 -8.76 0.04
CA LEU A 523 -60.59 -9.42 -0.40
C LEU A 523 -61.81 -8.98 0.42
N ASP A 524 -61.69 -8.91 1.75
CA ASP A 524 -62.74 -8.42 2.65
C ASP A 524 -63.12 -6.97 2.30
N GLN A 525 -62.13 -6.12 2.07
CA GLN A 525 -62.37 -4.73 1.66
C GLN A 525 -63.03 -4.65 0.28
N TYR A 526 -62.63 -5.49 -0.67
CA TYR A 526 -63.30 -5.59 -1.96
C TYR A 526 -64.77 -6.00 -1.81
N GLN A 527 -65.07 -6.98 -0.95
CA GLN A 527 -66.45 -7.42 -0.68
C GLN A 527 -67.30 -6.36 0.02
N GLN A 528 -66.71 -5.57 0.92
CA GLN A 528 -67.38 -4.44 1.58
C GLN A 528 -67.72 -3.31 0.60
N MET A 529 -66.83 -3.04 -0.36
CA MET A 529 -67.06 -2.00 -1.38
C MET A 529 -68.00 -2.45 -2.50
N PHE A 530 -67.97 -3.74 -2.86
CA PHE A 530 -68.69 -4.27 -4.02
C PHE A 530 -69.52 -5.50 -3.63
N VAL A 531 -70.85 -5.34 -3.59
CA VAL A 531 -71.78 -6.45 -3.35
C VAL A 531 -71.72 -7.45 -4.51
N SER A 532 -71.55 -8.74 -4.20
CA SER A 532 -71.37 -9.84 -5.15
C SER A 532 -72.70 -10.27 -5.82
N GLY A 533 -72.97 -9.74 -7.01
CA GLY A 533 -73.94 -10.33 -7.95
C GLY A 533 -73.23 -11.29 -8.91
N GLY A 534 -73.63 -12.57 -8.93
CA GLY A 534 -72.94 -13.67 -9.63
C GLY A 534 -73.02 -13.68 -11.17
N LYS A 535 -72.67 -12.56 -11.83
CA LYS A 535 -72.41 -12.53 -13.29
C LYS A 535 -70.98 -12.08 -13.56
N ALA A 536 -70.38 -12.64 -14.62
CA ALA A 536 -69.08 -12.23 -15.12
C ALA A 536 -69.07 -10.72 -15.38
N LEU A 537 -68.10 -10.01 -14.80
CA LEU A 537 -67.95 -8.57 -14.91
C LEU A 537 -67.30 -8.22 -16.25
N ASP A 538 -67.78 -7.15 -16.89
CA ASP A 538 -67.15 -6.57 -18.09
C ASP A 538 -65.70 -6.15 -17.77
N PRO A 539 -64.70 -6.44 -18.62
CA PRO A 539 -63.30 -6.03 -18.44
C PRO A 539 -63.12 -4.53 -18.09
N VAL A 540 -63.95 -3.65 -18.67
CA VAL A 540 -63.88 -2.21 -18.39
C VAL A 540 -64.34 -1.91 -16.96
N LEU A 541 -65.38 -2.59 -16.50
CA LEU A 541 -65.91 -2.43 -15.14
C LEU A 541 -64.95 -3.04 -14.09
N GLN A 542 -64.24 -4.11 -14.45
CA GLN A 542 -63.21 -4.72 -13.59
C GLN A 542 -62.04 -3.77 -13.34
N GLU A 543 -61.54 -3.11 -14.39
CA GLU A 543 -60.45 -2.13 -14.25
C GLU A 543 -60.92 -0.89 -13.46
N GLN A 544 -62.17 -0.43 -13.66
CA GLN A 544 -62.75 0.65 -12.85
C GLN A 544 -62.85 0.30 -11.36
N ARG A 545 -63.36 -0.90 -11.03
CA ARG A 545 -63.44 -1.37 -9.64
C ARG A 545 -62.06 -1.50 -9.00
N LYS A 546 -61.07 -1.98 -9.74
CA LYS A 546 -59.67 -2.07 -9.31
C LYS A 546 -59.08 -0.69 -9.01
N GLN A 547 -59.30 0.30 -9.88
CA GLN A 547 -58.84 1.67 -9.65
C GLN A 547 -59.49 2.30 -8.41
N GLN A 548 -60.79 2.07 -8.20
CA GLN A 548 -61.50 2.53 -7.00
C GLN A 548 -60.98 1.88 -5.72
N LEU A 549 -60.74 0.56 -5.75
CA LEU A 549 -60.15 -0.18 -4.63
C LEU A 549 -58.74 0.34 -4.31
N LEU A 550 -57.89 0.51 -5.33
CA LEU A 550 -56.54 1.05 -5.14
C LEU A 550 -56.57 2.48 -4.57
N GLY A 551 -57.49 3.32 -5.02
CA GLY A 551 -57.70 4.65 -4.47
C GLY A 551 -58.07 4.61 -2.99
N GLU A 552 -59.04 3.77 -2.63
CA GLU A 552 -59.53 3.63 -1.26
C GLU A 552 -58.49 3.01 -0.32
N LEU A 553 -57.71 2.02 -0.78
CA LEU A 553 -56.57 1.46 -0.06
C LEU A 553 -55.47 2.49 0.23
N ASN A 554 -55.21 3.41 -0.70
CA ASN A 554 -54.24 4.48 -0.53
C ASN A 554 -54.76 5.58 0.41
N CYS A 555 -56.01 6.03 0.23
CA CYS A 555 -56.61 7.09 1.05
C CYS A 555 -56.87 6.65 2.50
N SER A 556 -57.19 5.37 2.73
CA SER A 556 -57.41 4.81 4.08
C SER A 556 -56.11 4.52 4.85
N GLY A 557 -54.94 4.62 4.20
CA GLY A 557 -53.64 4.27 4.78
C GLY A 557 -53.40 2.76 4.92
N LYS A 558 -54.35 1.91 4.56
CA LYS A 558 -54.22 0.44 4.62
C LYS A 558 -53.12 -0.08 3.70
N TYR A 559 -52.92 0.55 2.54
CA TYR A 559 -51.80 0.22 1.64
C TYR A 559 -50.43 0.36 2.34
N PHE A 560 -50.25 1.42 3.13
CA PHE A 560 -49.02 1.63 3.89
C PHE A 560 -48.88 0.59 5.01
N ALA A 561 -49.98 0.24 5.68
CA ALA A 561 -49.98 -0.82 6.69
C ALA A 561 -49.55 -2.18 6.11
N PHE A 562 -50.06 -2.56 4.93
CA PHE A 562 -49.65 -3.79 4.23
C PHE A 562 -48.17 -3.78 3.87
N LYS A 563 -47.66 -2.64 3.39
CA LYS A 563 -46.25 -2.46 3.06
C LYS A 563 -45.34 -2.67 4.28
N GLU A 564 -45.70 -2.10 5.43
CA GLU A 564 -44.90 -2.24 6.65
C GLU A 564 -45.00 -3.66 7.24
N GLN A 565 -46.15 -4.32 7.13
CA GLN A 565 -46.35 -5.72 7.53
C GLN A 565 -45.45 -6.68 6.73
N MET A 566 -45.35 -6.49 5.40
CA MET A 566 -44.51 -7.33 4.54
C MET A 566 -43.01 -7.04 4.67
N LYS A 567 -42.62 -5.85 5.13
CA LYS A 567 -41.21 -5.46 5.25
C LYS A 567 -40.43 -6.39 6.19
N TYR A 568 -40.99 -6.75 7.34
CA TYR A 568 -40.31 -7.61 8.30
C TYR A 568 -40.08 -9.04 7.79
N SER A 569 -41.06 -9.60 7.07
CA SER A 569 -40.91 -10.92 6.45
C SER A 569 -39.90 -10.90 5.30
N VAL A 570 -39.87 -9.84 4.49
CA VAL A 570 -38.86 -9.66 3.42
C VAL A 570 -37.45 -9.52 4.01
N VAL A 571 -37.26 -8.73 5.08
CA VAL A 571 -35.96 -8.59 5.75
C VAL A 571 -35.46 -9.94 6.29
N ARG A 572 -36.37 -10.76 6.84
CA ARG A 572 -36.02 -12.11 7.29
C ARG A 572 -35.64 -13.04 6.15
N ILE A 573 -36.30 -12.96 5.00
CA ILE A 573 -35.88 -13.70 3.78
C ILE A 573 -34.46 -13.29 3.36
N VAL A 574 -34.16 -11.98 3.31
CA VAL A 574 -32.83 -11.49 2.93
C VAL A 574 -31.74 -12.02 3.87
N ARG A 575 -32.04 -12.05 5.18
CA ARG A 575 -31.09 -12.49 6.20
C ARG A 575 -30.93 -14.01 6.27
N GLU A 576 -32.04 -14.74 6.27
CA GLU A 576 -32.06 -16.19 6.57
C GLU A 576 -32.00 -17.07 5.31
N LYS A 577 -32.60 -16.64 4.20
CA LYS A 577 -32.63 -17.39 2.93
C LYS A 577 -31.54 -16.94 1.97
N MET A 578 -31.36 -15.62 1.80
CA MET A 578 -30.37 -15.06 0.88
C MET A 578 -28.98 -14.84 1.52
N LEU A 579 -28.87 -15.04 2.84
CA LEU A 579 -27.63 -14.95 3.64
C LEU A 579 -26.86 -13.64 3.43
N ARG A 580 -27.57 -12.52 3.24
CA ARG A 580 -26.94 -11.20 3.09
C ARG A 580 -27.10 -10.37 4.37
N THR A 581 -25.97 -10.04 4.99
CA THR A 581 -25.89 -9.22 6.20
C THR A 581 -25.08 -7.93 6.04
N GLU A 582 -24.47 -7.72 4.88
CA GLU A 582 -23.56 -6.60 4.59
C GLU A 582 -24.10 -5.72 3.46
N ALA A 583 -23.71 -4.45 3.46
CA ALA A 583 -24.11 -3.48 2.44
C ALA A 583 -23.28 -3.65 1.15
N PHE A 584 -23.90 -3.45 -0.01
CA PHE A 584 -23.21 -3.48 -1.30
C PHE A 584 -22.34 -2.23 -1.47
N SER A 585 -21.07 -2.43 -1.88
CA SER A 585 -20.16 -1.34 -2.23
C SER A 585 -20.32 -0.88 -3.68
N ASP A 586 -20.91 -1.72 -4.53
CA ASP A 586 -21.08 -1.52 -5.97
C ASP A 586 -22.58 -1.43 -6.35
N PRO A 587 -23.03 -0.36 -7.02
CA PRO A 587 -24.42 -0.18 -7.42
C PRO A 587 -24.93 -1.24 -8.41
N GLU A 588 -24.07 -1.82 -9.27
CA GLU A 588 -24.51 -2.84 -10.23
C GLU A 588 -24.86 -4.17 -9.53
N GLN A 589 -24.07 -4.55 -8.52
CA GLN A 589 -24.33 -5.73 -7.70
C GLN A 589 -25.60 -5.58 -6.87
N LEU A 590 -25.88 -4.38 -6.36
CA LEU A 590 -27.14 -4.07 -5.67
C LEU A 590 -28.33 -4.26 -6.62
N GLN A 591 -28.25 -3.73 -7.84
CA GLN A 591 -29.35 -3.83 -8.81
C GLN A 591 -29.62 -5.28 -9.23
N ALA A 592 -28.56 -6.08 -9.44
CA ALA A 592 -28.69 -7.50 -9.74
C ALA A 592 -29.35 -8.27 -8.57
N PHE A 593 -28.95 -7.98 -7.34
CA PHE A 593 -29.54 -8.58 -6.14
C PHE A 593 -31.01 -8.20 -5.95
N LEU A 594 -31.37 -6.93 -6.16
CA LEU A 594 -32.76 -6.47 -6.08
C LEU A 594 -33.64 -7.16 -7.13
N SER A 595 -33.11 -7.36 -8.34
CA SER A 595 -33.82 -8.08 -9.40
C SER A 595 -34.08 -9.53 -9.02
N GLN A 596 -33.07 -10.22 -8.46
CA GLN A 596 -33.20 -11.60 -7.99
C GLN A 596 -34.18 -11.71 -6.81
N LEU A 597 -34.10 -10.78 -5.85
CA LEU A 597 -35.03 -10.73 -4.72
C LEU A 597 -36.46 -10.49 -5.19
N TYR A 598 -36.67 -9.58 -6.14
CA TYR A 598 -37.98 -9.30 -6.69
C TYR A 598 -38.61 -10.54 -7.33
N VAL A 599 -37.88 -11.25 -8.21
CA VAL A 599 -38.35 -12.49 -8.83
C VAL A 599 -38.75 -13.51 -7.76
N PHE A 600 -37.87 -13.74 -6.79
CA PHE A 600 -38.13 -14.69 -5.71
C PHE A 600 -39.38 -14.34 -4.88
N LEU A 601 -39.53 -13.07 -4.49
CA LEU A 601 -40.68 -12.63 -3.71
C LEU A 601 -41.99 -12.76 -4.49
N VAL A 602 -41.97 -12.47 -5.79
CA VAL A 602 -43.13 -12.62 -6.67
C VAL A 602 -43.53 -14.09 -6.83
N ASP A 603 -42.57 -15.00 -6.98
CA ASP A 603 -42.83 -16.44 -7.09
C ASP A 603 -43.47 -16.98 -5.81
N GLU A 604 -42.91 -16.65 -4.65
CA GLU A 604 -43.45 -17.05 -3.35
C GLU A 604 -44.82 -16.41 -3.05
N MET A 605 -45.04 -15.18 -3.54
CA MET A 605 -46.35 -14.53 -3.48
C MET A 605 -47.39 -15.29 -4.30
N HIS A 606 -47.08 -15.67 -5.54
CA HIS A 606 -47.98 -16.48 -6.35
C HIS A 606 -48.26 -17.83 -5.69
N ALA A 607 -47.26 -18.50 -5.13
CA ALA A 607 -47.45 -19.74 -4.40
C ALA A 607 -48.43 -19.58 -3.21
N ALA A 608 -48.26 -18.53 -2.42
CA ALA A 608 -49.15 -18.24 -1.28
C ALA A 608 -50.60 -17.95 -1.71
N LEU A 609 -50.77 -17.10 -2.74
CA LEU A 609 -52.09 -16.73 -3.28
C LEU A 609 -52.80 -17.93 -3.90
N ASN A 610 -52.08 -18.77 -4.65
CA ASN A 610 -52.63 -19.98 -5.24
C ASN A 610 -53.09 -20.98 -4.17
N LYS A 611 -52.31 -21.15 -3.09
CA LYS A 611 -52.69 -21.99 -1.94
C LYS A 611 -53.95 -21.46 -1.24
N MET A 612 -54.10 -20.14 -1.13
CA MET A 612 -55.33 -19.53 -0.63
C MET A 612 -56.51 -19.80 -1.55
N ALA A 613 -56.35 -19.55 -2.86
CA ALA A 613 -57.39 -19.76 -3.87
C ALA A 613 -57.85 -21.23 -3.91
N GLN A 614 -56.91 -22.18 -3.84
CA GLN A 614 -57.22 -23.61 -3.75
C GLN A 614 -58.05 -23.96 -2.51
N ARG A 615 -57.71 -23.41 -1.34
CA ARG A 615 -58.48 -23.64 -0.11
C ARG A 615 -59.90 -23.06 -0.21
N ALA A 616 -60.03 -21.85 -0.74
CA ALA A 616 -61.33 -21.22 -0.95
C ALA A 616 -62.19 -22.02 -1.95
N LEU A 617 -61.60 -22.41 -3.08
CA LEU A 617 -62.24 -23.24 -4.10
C LEU A 617 -62.68 -24.60 -3.56
N ALA A 618 -61.81 -25.27 -2.78
CA ALA A 618 -62.14 -26.51 -2.11
C ALA A 618 -63.33 -26.35 -1.17
N SER A 619 -63.37 -25.26 -0.39
CA SER A 619 -64.48 -25.00 0.53
C SER A 619 -65.82 -24.73 -0.18
N GLU A 620 -65.80 -24.13 -1.36
CA GLU A 620 -67.01 -23.78 -2.11
C GLU A 620 -67.56 -24.95 -2.96
N LEU A 621 -66.67 -25.73 -3.58
CA LEU A 621 -67.03 -26.78 -4.54
C LEU A 621 -67.14 -28.20 -3.95
N LEU A 622 -66.62 -28.46 -2.74
CA LEU A 622 -66.84 -29.73 -2.01
C LEU A 622 -68.14 -29.73 -1.19
N SER A 623 -69.01 -28.74 -1.38
CA SER A 623 -70.36 -28.74 -0.82
C SER A 623 -71.18 -29.90 -1.41
N PRO A 624 -72.03 -30.60 -0.63
CA PRO A 624 -72.62 -31.90 -0.99
C PRO A 624 -73.57 -31.92 -2.21
N GLU A 625 -73.81 -30.78 -2.87
CA GLU A 625 -74.67 -30.66 -4.05
C GLU A 625 -73.93 -30.32 -5.36
N LYS A 626 -72.58 -30.24 -5.40
CA LYS A 626 -71.85 -29.83 -6.62
C LYS A 626 -70.82 -30.85 -7.14
N ASN A 627 -70.72 -30.90 -8.47
CA ASN A 627 -69.98 -31.89 -9.28
C ASN A 627 -68.46 -31.91 -8.99
N PRO A 628 -67.88 -33.04 -8.50
CA PRO A 628 -66.43 -33.21 -8.29
C PRO A 628 -65.57 -32.96 -9.53
N SER A 629 -66.09 -33.24 -10.72
CA SER A 629 -65.45 -32.93 -12.00
C SER A 629 -65.17 -31.43 -12.17
N LEU A 630 -66.08 -30.56 -11.72
CA LEU A 630 -65.93 -29.10 -11.81
C LEU A 630 -64.84 -28.58 -10.86
N TYR A 631 -64.72 -29.20 -9.68
CA TYR A 631 -63.64 -28.90 -8.73
C TYR A 631 -62.27 -29.27 -9.30
N ASN A 632 -62.12 -30.48 -9.85
CA ASN A 632 -60.85 -30.91 -10.45
C ASN A 632 -60.48 -30.07 -11.68
N LEU A 633 -61.46 -29.62 -12.47
CA LEU A 633 -61.28 -28.70 -13.59
C LEU A 633 -60.75 -27.33 -13.13
N ALA A 634 -61.39 -26.71 -12.14
CA ALA A 634 -60.96 -25.42 -11.61
C ALA A 634 -59.61 -25.51 -10.87
N LEU A 635 -59.34 -26.62 -10.19
CA LEU A 635 -58.05 -26.91 -9.57
C LEU A 635 -56.94 -27.01 -10.62
N ALA A 636 -57.19 -27.71 -11.73
CA ALA A 636 -56.24 -27.80 -12.83
C ALA A 636 -55.95 -26.45 -13.47
N GLN A 637 -56.96 -25.59 -13.66
CA GLN A 637 -56.76 -24.22 -14.16
C GLN A 637 -55.86 -23.39 -13.22
N LEU A 638 -56.06 -23.50 -11.90
CA LEU A 638 -55.18 -22.85 -10.92
C LEU A 638 -53.75 -23.40 -10.94
N GLN A 639 -53.59 -24.72 -11.09
CA GLN A 639 -52.27 -25.38 -11.17
C GLN A 639 -51.52 -24.99 -12.46
N MET A 640 -52.24 -24.83 -13.57
CA MET A 640 -51.70 -24.32 -14.82
C MET A 640 -51.20 -22.88 -14.69
N LEU A 641 -51.94 -22.02 -13.97
CA LEU A 641 -51.52 -20.65 -13.67
C LEU A 641 -50.33 -20.59 -12.70
N SER A 642 -50.21 -21.58 -11.80
CA SER A 642 -49.09 -21.67 -10.86
C SER A 642 -47.81 -22.27 -11.48
N GLY A 643 -47.84 -22.65 -12.76
CA GLY A 643 -46.69 -23.25 -13.43
C GLY A 643 -46.38 -24.68 -13.00
N ASP A 644 -47.36 -25.42 -12.47
CA ASP A 644 -47.23 -26.84 -12.09
C ASP A 644 -48.02 -27.72 -13.07
N PRO A 645 -47.44 -28.04 -14.24
CA PRO A 645 -48.12 -28.82 -15.28
C PRO A 645 -48.41 -30.26 -14.86
N ASP A 646 -47.62 -30.84 -13.97
CA ASP A 646 -47.71 -32.25 -13.57
C ASP A 646 -48.91 -32.48 -12.65
N SER A 647 -49.08 -31.61 -11.66
CA SER A 647 -50.26 -31.63 -10.79
C SER A 647 -51.53 -31.31 -11.59
N ALA A 648 -51.45 -30.35 -12.53
CA ALA A 648 -52.56 -30.01 -13.41
C ALA A 648 -53.02 -31.22 -14.25
N GLU A 649 -52.08 -32.00 -14.80
CA GLU A 649 -52.41 -33.21 -15.55
C GLU A 649 -53.17 -34.23 -14.72
N SER A 650 -52.70 -34.48 -13.49
CA SER A 650 -53.32 -35.42 -12.57
C SER A 650 -54.75 -35.00 -12.24
N SER A 651 -54.96 -33.71 -11.96
CA SER A 651 -56.28 -33.12 -11.72
C SER A 651 -57.19 -33.23 -12.97
N LEU A 652 -56.68 -32.95 -14.17
CA LEU A 652 -57.43 -33.09 -15.42
C LEU A 652 -57.80 -34.55 -15.72
N ARG A 653 -56.89 -35.50 -15.47
CA ARG A 653 -57.17 -36.94 -15.62
C ARG A 653 -58.29 -37.40 -14.68
N ARG A 654 -58.30 -36.91 -13.44
CA ARG A 654 -59.40 -37.14 -12.49
C ARG A 654 -60.70 -36.44 -12.92
N ALA A 655 -60.61 -35.26 -13.53
CA ALA A 655 -61.80 -34.62 -14.09
C ALA A 655 -62.38 -35.42 -15.27
N LEU A 656 -61.53 -36.04 -16.10
CA LEU A 656 -61.91 -36.90 -17.23
C LEU A 656 -62.56 -38.21 -16.79
N THR A 657 -62.16 -38.81 -15.66
CA THR A 657 -62.83 -40.02 -15.15
C THR A 657 -64.28 -39.76 -14.77
N ASP A 658 -64.57 -38.54 -14.32
CA ASP A 658 -65.89 -38.15 -13.83
C ASP A 658 -66.80 -37.63 -14.97
N ASN A 659 -66.24 -36.91 -15.95
CA ASN A 659 -66.99 -36.42 -17.12
C ASN A 659 -66.13 -36.41 -18.39
N PHE A 660 -66.11 -37.54 -19.10
CA PHE A 660 -65.29 -37.74 -20.30
C PHE A 660 -65.74 -36.93 -21.54
N GLN A 661 -66.96 -36.40 -21.53
CA GLN A 661 -67.55 -35.64 -22.64
C GLN A 661 -67.34 -34.12 -22.50
N ASN A 662 -66.81 -33.65 -21.37
CA ASN A 662 -66.64 -32.22 -21.16
C ASN A 662 -65.50 -31.66 -22.05
N PRO A 663 -65.81 -30.76 -23.00
CA PRO A 663 -64.83 -30.23 -23.94
C PRO A 663 -63.79 -29.30 -23.29
N ASP A 664 -64.11 -28.65 -22.17
CA ASP A 664 -63.18 -27.77 -21.44
C ASP A 664 -62.00 -28.56 -20.84
N ILE A 665 -62.24 -29.82 -20.44
CA ILE A 665 -61.19 -30.68 -19.91
C ILE A 665 -60.22 -31.09 -21.02
N TRP A 666 -60.74 -31.46 -22.19
CA TRP A 666 -59.93 -31.77 -23.38
C TRP A 666 -59.17 -30.54 -23.89
N ALA A 667 -59.78 -29.35 -23.83
CA ALA A 667 -59.14 -28.09 -24.18
C ALA A 667 -57.92 -27.81 -23.31
N LEU A 668 -58.06 -27.92 -21.99
CA LEU A 668 -56.97 -27.70 -21.04
C LEU A 668 -55.88 -28.76 -21.13
N LEU A 669 -56.25 -30.03 -21.35
CA LEU A 669 -55.28 -31.09 -21.60
C LEU A 669 -54.48 -30.83 -22.88
N GLY A 670 -55.15 -30.36 -23.94
CA GLY A 670 -54.47 -29.91 -25.15
C GLY A 670 -53.56 -28.70 -24.92
N HIS A 671 -53.94 -27.75 -24.05
CA HIS A 671 -53.09 -26.63 -23.67
C HIS A 671 -51.84 -27.09 -22.89
N LEU A 672 -52.02 -28.05 -21.98
CA LEU A 672 -50.93 -28.64 -21.23
C LEU A 672 -49.91 -29.36 -22.14
N HIS A 673 -50.38 -30.22 -23.06
CA HIS A 673 -49.51 -30.91 -24.02
C HIS A 673 -48.80 -29.91 -24.95
N TYR A 674 -49.49 -28.84 -25.37
CA TYR A 674 -48.87 -27.78 -26.16
C TYR A 674 -47.73 -27.09 -25.41
N LEU A 675 -47.92 -26.79 -24.12
CA LEU A 675 -46.87 -26.17 -23.29
C LEU A 675 -45.67 -27.10 -23.07
N ARG A 676 -45.88 -28.42 -23.10
CA ARG A 676 -44.81 -29.44 -23.04
C ARG A 676 -44.15 -29.74 -24.39
N ALA A 677 -44.57 -29.06 -25.46
CA ALA A 677 -44.16 -29.32 -26.84
C ALA A 677 -44.54 -30.70 -27.39
N ASP A 678 -45.50 -31.39 -26.75
CA ASP A 678 -46.08 -32.65 -27.22
C ASP A 678 -47.18 -32.38 -28.26
N TYR A 679 -46.78 -31.82 -29.41
CA TYR A 679 -47.71 -31.24 -30.40
C TYR A 679 -48.71 -32.26 -30.98
N THR A 680 -48.34 -33.52 -31.13
CA THR A 680 -49.22 -34.59 -31.65
C THR A 680 -50.35 -34.93 -30.68
N GLN A 681 -50.06 -34.98 -29.38
CA GLN A 681 -51.07 -35.20 -28.34
C GLN A 681 -51.95 -33.96 -28.17
N ALA A 682 -51.36 -32.77 -28.22
CA ALA A 682 -52.09 -31.50 -28.20
C ALA A 682 -53.08 -31.40 -29.37
N GLN A 683 -52.66 -31.77 -30.58
CA GLN A 683 -53.51 -31.81 -31.77
C GLN A 683 -54.72 -32.71 -31.57
N SER A 684 -54.52 -33.96 -31.13
CA SER A 684 -55.62 -34.91 -30.91
C SER A 684 -56.63 -34.40 -29.88
N CYS A 685 -56.14 -33.79 -28.79
CA CYS A 685 -57.00 -33.17 -27.78
C CYS A 685 -57.81 -32.00 -28.34
N TYR A 686 -57.19 -31.10 -29.11
CA TYR A 686 -57.88 -29.96 -29.72
C TYR A 686 -58.90 -30.36 -30.78
N GLU A 687 -58.57 -31.30 -31.67
CA GLU A 687 -59.50 -31.85 -32.67
C GLU A 687 -60.73 -32.44 -31.96
N ARG A 688 -60.51 -33.25 -30.90
CA ARG A 688 -61.59 -33.82 -30.09
C ARG A 688 -62.45 -32.78 -29.38
N THR A 689 -61.87 -31.67 -28.92
CA THR A 689 -62.63 -30.55 -28.35
C THR A 689 -63.51 -29.88 -29.40
N LEU A 690 -62.99 -29.66 -30.61
CA LEU A 690 -63.70 -28.98 -31.70
C LEU A 690 -64.76 -29.85 -32.38
N ASP A 691 -64.65 -31.17 -32.28
CA ASP A 691 -65.67 -32.13 -32.74
C ASP A 691 -66.87 -32.23 -31.78
N SER A 692 -66.78 -31.64 -30.58
CA SER A 692 -67.86 -31.68 -29.60
C SER A 692 -68.98 -30.67 -29.90
N VAL A 693 -70.21 -31.00 -29.51
CA VAL A 693 -71.42 -30.17 -29.74
C VAL A 693 -71.48 -28.94 -28.80
N LEU A 694 -70.68 -28.94 -27.73
CA LEU A 694 -70.68 -27.92 -26.69
C LEU A 694 -69.60 -26.86 -26.97
N ASP A 695 -69.98 -25.58 -26.98
CA ASP A 695 -69.01 -24.48 -27.15
C ASP A 695 -68.16 -24.31 -25.88
N THR A 696 -66.87 -24.03 -26.06
CA THR A 696 -65.91 -23.89 -24.95
C THR A 696 -65.53 -22.44 -24.72
N ALA A 697 -65.20 -22.07 -23.49
CA ALA A 697 -64.66 -20.74 -23.20
C ALA A 697 -63.27 -20.49 -23.86
N HIS A 698 -62.60 -21.54 -24.32
CA HIS A 698 -61.25 -21.53 -24.88
C HIS A 698 -61.21 -21.71 -26.41
N THR A 699 -62.37 -21.64 -27.09
CA THR A 699 -62.50 -21.91 -28.53
C THR A 699 -61.49 -21.11 -29.38
N HIS A 700 -61.27 -19.83 -29.05
CA HIS A 700 -60.30 -19.01 -29.78
C HIS A 700 -58.84 -19.44 -29.61
N SER A 701 -58.39 -19.71 -28.38
CA SER A 701 -57.02 -20.14 -28.10
C SER A 701 -56.72 -21.50 -28.68
N ILE A 702 -57.73 -22.37 -28.77
CA ILE A 702 -57.65 -23.67 -29.45
C ILE A 702 -57.40 -23.46 -30.94
N PHE A 703 -58.20 -22.64 -31.64
CA PHE A 703 -57.98 -22.40 -33.07
C PHE A 703 -56.58 -21.85 -33.37
N LEU A 704 -56.09 -20.91 -32.56
CA LEU A 704 -54.74 -20.36 -32.73
C LEU A 704 -53.64 -21.43 -32.57
N ARG A 705 -53.72 -22.25 -31.51
CA ARG A 705 -52.70 -23.27 -31.21
C ARG A 705 -52.78 -24.46 -32.17
N LEU A 706 -53.98 -24.93 -32.49
CA LEU A 706 -54.18 -26.01 -33.47
C LEU A 706 -53.73 -25.58 -34.87
N GLY A 707 -54.10 -24.38 -35.31
CA GLY A 707 -53.63 -23.83 -36.58
C GLY A 707 -52.11 -23.68 -36.61
N ALA A 708 -51.48 -23.26 -35.50
CA ALA A 708 -50.03 -23.16 -35.40
C ALA A 708 -49.35 -24.54 -35.48
N ILE A 709 -49.92 -25.57 -34.84
CA ILE A 709 -49.47 -26.95 -34.97
C ILE A 709 -49.53 -27.40 -36.45
N TYR A 710 -50.64 -27.14 -37.15
CA TYR A 710 -50.75 -27.50 -38.57
C TYR A 710 -49.73 -26.76 -39.45
N LEU A 711 -49.48 -25.47 -39.22
CA LEU A 711 -48.43 -24.73 -39.93
C LEU A 711 -47.04 -25.34 -39.72
N GLN A 712 -46.73 -25.75 -38.48
CA GLN A 712 -45.45 -26.35 -38.13
C GLN A 712 -45.27 -27.74 -38.77
N HIS A 713 -46.34 -28.52 -38.90
CA HIS A 713 -46.32 -29.82 -39.57
C HIS A 713 -46.41 -29.72 -41.10
N GLY A 714 -46.54 -28.51 -41.67
CA GLY A 714 -46.71 -28.30 -43.11
C GLY A 714 -48.10 -28.66 -43.65
N GLU A 715 -49.08 -28.87 -42.78
CA GLU A 715 -50.47 -29.20 -43.13
C GLU A 715 -51.28 -27.91 -43.43
N TYR A 716 -50.82 -27.13 -44.41
CA TYR A 716 -51.37 -25.80 -44.71
C TYR A 716 -52.86 -25.83 -45.10
N GLU A 717 -53.28 -26.88 -45.81
CA GLU A 717 -54.68 -27.14 -46.21
C GLU A 717 -55.62 -27.25 -45.00
N LYS A 718 -55.15 -27.79 -43.87
CA LYS A 718 -55.92 -27.85 -42.62
C LYS A 718 -55.76 -26.57 -41.79
N ALA A 719 -54.60 -25.90 -41.86
CA ALA A 719 -54.35 -24.67 -41.13
C ALA A 719 -55.27 -23.52 -41.56
N LYS A 720 -55.45 -23.32 -42.88
CA LYS A 720 -56.27 -22.25 -43.46
C LYS A 720 -57.71 -22.19 -42.89
N PRO A 721 -58.53 -23.26 -42.95
CA PRO A 721 -59.90 -23.21 -42.43
C PRO A 721 -59.96 -23.00 -40.91
N VAL A 722 -58.95 -23.47 -40.16
CA VAL A 722 -58.86 -23.28 -38.71
C VAL A 722 -58.57 -21.81 -38.37
N PHE A 723 -57.62 -21.17 -39.05
CA PHE A 723 -57.36 -19.74 -38.85
C PHE A 723 -58.50 -18.86 -39.34
N LEU A 724 -59.21 -19.23 -40.41
CA LEU A 724 -60.42 -18.53 -40.82
C LEU A 724 -61.49 -18.54 -39.72
N ARG A 725 -61.66 -19.67 -39.02
CA ARG A 725 -62.54 -19.75 -37.85
C ARG A 725 -62.01 -18.89 -36.69
N ALA A 726 -60.68 -18.86 -36.47
CA ALA A 726 -60.06 -17.99 -35.48
C ALA A 726 -60.35 -16.49 -35.75
N CYS A 727 -60.18 -16.05 -37.01
CA CYS A 727 -60.46 -14.69 -37.45
C CYS A 727 -61.94 -14.32 -37.29
N LYS A 728 -62.87 -15.25 -37.59
CA LYS A 728 -64.32 -15.04 -37.39
C LYS A 728 -64.70 -14.91 -35.92
N HIS A 729 -64.03 -15.67 -35.04
CA HIS A 729 -64.34 -15.69 -33.62
C HIS A 729 -63.74 -14.47 -32.89
N SER A 730 -62.45 -14.20 -33.08
CA SER A 730 -61.79 -13.02 -32.51
C SER A 730 -60.67 -12.57 -33.45
N PRO A 731 -60.94 -11.56 -34.30
CA PRO A 731 -59.93 -11.07 -35.23
C PRO A 731 -58.82 -10.35 -34.47
N SER A 732 -57.59 -10.76 -34.74
CA SER A 732 -56.37 -10.14 -34.20
C SER A 732 -55.27 -10.13 -35.27
N CYS A 733 -54.28 -9.24 -35.12
CA CYS A 733 -53.11 -9.22 -35.99
C CYS A 733 -52.47 -10.61 -36.11
N LEU A 734 -52.35 -11.35 -34.99
CA LEU A 734 -51.77 -12.68 -34.98
C LEU A 734 -52.62 -13.68 -35.78
N THR A 735 -53.94 -13.67 -35.65
CA THR A 735 -54.82 -14.60 -36.38
C THR A 735 -54.75 -14.36 -37.89
N TRP A 736 -54.78 -13.09 -38.32
CA TRP A 736 -54.71 -12.70 -39.72
C TRP A 736 -53.33 -12.94 -40.32
N LEU A 737 -52.26 -12.70 -39.55
CA LEU A 737 -50.89 -13.05 -39.94
C LEU A 737 -50.78 -14.56 -40.18
N ARG A 738 -51.24 -15.39 -39.25
CA ARG A 738 -51.15 -16.85 -39.37
C ARG A 738 -51.98 -17.40 -40.54
N LEU A 739 -53.15 -16.81 -40.80
CA LEU A 739 -53.93 -17.11 -42.01
C LEU A 739 -53.16 -16.72 -43.28
N GLY A 740 -52.60 -15.52 -43.33
CA GLY A 740 -51.81 -15.05 -44.47
C GLY A 740 -50.58 -15.91 -44.75
N ILE A 741 -49.93 -16.43 -43.70
CA ILE A 741 -48.84 -17.41 -43.82
C ILE A 741 -49.36 -18.71 -44.44
N ALA A 742 -50.49 -19.24 -43.98
CA ALA A 742 -51.07 -20.46 -44.54
C ALA A 742 -51.38 -20.29 -46.04
N CYS A 743 -52.05 -19.20 -46.43
CA CYS A 743 -52.36 -18.91 -47.84
C CYS A 743 -51.10 -18.68 -48.68
N TYR A 744 -50.08 -17.99 -48.16
CA TYR A 744 -48.80 -17.80 -48.86
C TYR A 744 -48.09 -19.13 -49.13
N ARG A 745 -48.10 -20.07 -48.16
CA ARG A 745 -47.52 -21.40 -48.32
C ARG A 745 -48.31 -22.30 -49.28
N LEU A 746 -49.60 -22.05 -49.46
CA LEU A 746 -50.46 -22.68 -50.47
C LEU A 746 -50.34 -22.03 -51.86
N GLU A 747 -49.49 -21.01 -52.02
CA GLU A 747 -49.34 -20.20 -53.23
C GLU A 747 -50.60 -19.40 -53.64
N GLU A 748 -51.55 -19.24 -52.73
CA GLU A 748 -52.75 -18.41 -52.89
C GLU A 748 -52.43 -16.95 -52.55
N LEU A 749 -51.64 -16.31 -53.41
CA LEU A 749 -51.02 -15.00 -53.14
C LEU A 749 -52.03 -13.87 -52.90
N THR A 750 -53.19 -13.90 -53.55
CA THR A 750 -54.23 -12.87 -53.40
C THR A 750 -54.88 -12.91 -52.02
N GLU A 751 -55.26 -14.10 -51.55
CA GLU A 751 -55.84 -14.28 -50.23
C GLU A 751 -54.80 -14.06 -49.12
N ALA A 752 -53.54 -14.41 -49.38
CA ALA A 752 -52.44 -14.12 -48.48
C ALA A 752 -52.26 -12.62 -48.28
N GLU A 753 -52.33 -11.84 -49.35
CA GLU A 753 -52.26 -10.38 -49.28
C GLU A 753 -53.42 -9.79 -48.48
N GLU A 754 -54.66 -10.17 -48.79
CA GLU A 754 -55.85 -9.69 -48.09
C GLU A 754 -55.72 -9.95 -46.57
N ALA A 755 -55.37 -11.17 -46.19
CA ALA A 755 -55.17 -11.52 -44.78
C ALA A 755 -54.03 -10.72 -44.12
N LEU A 756 -52.89 -10.52 -44.81
CA LEU A 756 -51.76 -9.76 -44.26
C LEU A 756 -52.05 -8.26 -44.17
N THR A 757 -52.84 -7.70 -45.08
CA THR A 757 -53.26 -6.29 -45.00
C THR A 757 -54.18 -6.03 -43.82
N GLU A 758 -55.12 -6.95 -43.52
CA GLU A 758 -55.92 -6.91 -42.30
C GLU A 758 -55.04 -7.05 -41.04
N ALA A 759 -54.04 -7.93 -41.07
CA ALA A 759 -53.07 -8.05 -39.97
C ALA A 759 -52.30 -6.74 -39.74
N ASN A 760 -51.90 -6.06 -40.81
CA ASN A 760 -51.17 -4.79 -40.79
C ASN A 760 -52.06 -3.64 -40.29
N ALA A 761 -53.33 -3.62 -40.68
CA ALA A 761 -54.31 -2.64 -40.20
C ALA A 761 -54.50 -2.72 -38.67
N LEU A 762 -54.49 -3.94 -38.11
CA LEU A 762 -54.61 -4.15 -36.67
C LEU A 762 -53.31 -3.88 -35.90
N ASN A 763 -52.15 -4.19 -36.46
CA ASN A 763 -50.85 -3.86 -35.85
C ASN A 763 -49.77 -3.63 -36.90
N ASN A 764 -49.56 -2.35 -37.23
CA ASN A 764 -48.55 -1.91 -38.20
C ASN A 764 -47.10 -1.97 -37.70
N ARG A 765 -46.86 -2.39 -36.45
CA ARG A 765 -45.52 -2.55 -35.88
C ARG A 765 -45.04 -4.00 -35.91
N ASN A 766 -45.86 -4.94 -36.36
CA ASN A 766 -45.46 -6.34 -36.42
C ASN A 766 -44.50 -6.58 -37.60
N ALA A 767 -43.23 -6.87 -37.30
CA ALA A 767 -42.20 -7.07 -38.31
C ALA A 767 -42.46 -8.31 -39.20
N GLU A 768 -43.07 -9.37 -38.65
CA GLU A 768 -43.40 -10.58 -39.42
C GLU A 768 -44.45 -10.28 -40.50
N VAL A 769 -45.43 -9.41 -40.21
CA VAL A 769 -46.45 -9.01 -41.19
C VAL A 769 -45.80 -8.31 -42.38
N TRP A 770 -44.92 -7.33 -42.13
CA TRP A 770 -44.16 -6.64 -43.18
C TRP A 770 -43.28 -7.60 -43.98
N ALA A 771 -42.69 -8.59 -43.32
CA ALA A 771 -41.86 -9.60 -43.95
C ALA A 771 -42.66 -10.45 -44.94
N TYR A 772 -43.82 -10.97 -44.54
CA TYR A 772 -44.67 -11.75 -45.43
C TYR A 772 -45.32 -10.90 -46.53
N LEU A 773 -45.67 -9.63 -46.26
CA LEU A 773 -46.09 -8.70 -47.32
C LEU A 773 -44.97 -8.47 -48.35
N SER A 774 -43.71 -8.34 -47.89
CA SER A 774 -42.57 -8.23 -48.81
C SER A 774 -42.43 -9.47 -49.68
N LEU A 775 -42.59 -10.68 -49.12
CA LEU A 775 -42.56 -11.94 -49.88
C LEU A 775 -43.67 -12.00 -50.93
N VAL A 776 -44.90 -11.61 -50.56
CA VAL A 776 -46.03 -11.55 -51.50
C VAL A 776 -45.77 -10.53 -52.62
N CYS A 777 -45.27 -9.33 -52.30
CA CYS A 777 -44.92 -8.32 -53.30
C CYS A 777 -43.79 -8.78 -54.24
N LEU A 778 -42.79 -9.49 -53.73
CA LEU A 778 -41.71 -10.08 -54.53
C LEU A 778 -42.24 -11.15 -55.50
N ARG A 779 -43.11 -12.05 -55.01
CA ARG A 779 -43.75 -13.09 -55.85
C ARG A 779 -44.69 -12.52 -56.90
N THR A 780 -45.39 -11.42 -56.59
CA THR A 780 -46.34 -10.76 -57.50
C THR A 780 -45.71 -9.74 -58.45
N GLY A 781 -44.40 -9.45 -58.32
CA GLY A 781 -43.68 -8.55 -59.23
C GLY A 781 -43.76 -7.06 -58.89
N ARG A 782 -44.34 -6.68 -57.74
CA ARG A 782 -44.57 -5.29 -57.33
C ARG A 782 -43.34 -4.70 -56.65
N LYS A 783 -42.45 -4.11 -57.46
CA LYS A 783 -41.12 -3.66 -57.04
C LYS A 783 -41.13 -2.63 -55.91
N LEU A 784 -41.87 -1.54 -56.07
CA LEU A 784 -41.90 -0.43 -55.09
C LEU A 784 -42.47 -0.87 -53.73
N GLU A 785 -43.54 -1.65 -53.75
CA GLU A 785 -44.20 -2.14 -52.52
C GLU A 785 -43.33 -3.19 -51.81
N ALA A 786 -42.59 -4.01 -52.55
CA ALA A 786 -41.63 -4.97 -51.99
C ALA A 786 -40.51 -4.26 -51.23
N GLU A 787 -39.90 -3.22 -51.81
CA GLU A 787 -38.84 -2.42 -51.16
C GLU A 787 -39.33 -1.70 -49.91
N GLN A 788 -40.51 -1.07 -50.00
CA GLN A 788 -41.12 -0.39 -48.87
C GLN A 788 -41.40 -1.37 -47.73
N SER A 789 -42.05 -2.49 -48.03
CA SER A 789 -42.40 -3.50 -47.03
C SER A 789 -41.15 -4.07 -46.37
N TYR A 790 -40.12 -4.40 -47.15
CA TYR A 790 -38.84 -4.88 -46.63
C TYR A 790 -38.14 -3.85 -45.72
N LYS A 791 -38.15 -2.57 -46.11
CA LYS A 791 -37.61 -1.48 -45.27
C LYS A 791 -38.33 -1.41 -43.92
N TYR A 792 -39.65 -1.61 -43.89
CA TYR A 792 -40.41 -1.67 -42.64
C TYR A 792 -40.13 -2.95 -41.86
N THR A 793 -39.88 -4.10 -42.49
CA THR A 793 -39.43 -5.33 -41.81
C THR A 793 -38.15 -5.09 -41.01
N ILE A 794 -37.15 -4.43 -41.61
CA ILE A 794 -35.89 -4.11 -40.93
C ILE A 794 -36.10 -3.04 -39.86
N LYS A 795 -36.88 -1.99 -40.16
CA LYS A 795 -37.18 -0.92 -39.19
C LYS A 795 -37.89 -1.44 -37.94
N MET A 796 -38.78 -2.42 -38.10
CA MET A 796 -39.52 -3.04 -36.99
C MET A 796 -38.74 -4.21 -36.34
N ASN A 797 -37.50 -4.44 -36.76
CA ASN A 797 -36.54 -5.35 -36.13
C ASN A 797 -36.99 -6.82 -36.09
N LEU A 798 -37.23 -7.43 -37.26
CA LEU A 798 -37.53 -8.85 -37.38
C LEU A 798 -36.41 -9.73 -36.81
N GLN A 799 -36.74 -10.58 -35.84
CA GLN A 799 -35.79 -11.50 -35.18
C GLN A 799 -35.71 -12.89 -35.85
N ALA A 800 -36.62 -13.22 -36.76
CA ALA A 800 -36.68 -14.53 -37.39
C ALA A 800 -35.66 -14.65 -38.54
N GLU A 801 -34.43 -15.09 -38.23
CA GLU A 801 -33.35 -15.31 -39.22
C GLU A 801 -33.77 -16.17 -40.43
N PRO A 802 -34.52 -17.28 -40.29
CA PRO A 802 -34.92 -18.10 -41.44
C PRO A 802 -35.83 -17.35 -42.43
N LEU A 803 -36.69 -16.47 -41.93
CA LEU A 803 -37.60 -15.70 -42.77
C LEU A 803 -36.87 -14.58 -43.52
N LEU A 804 -35.87 -13.95 -42.90
CA LEU A 804 -34.99 -12.99 -43.58
C LEU A 804 -34.17 -13.67 -44.69
N GLN A 805 -33.66 -14.87 -44.44
CA GLN A 805 -32.98 -15.67 -45.46
C GLN A 805 -33.91 -15.98 -46.65
N GLU A 806 -35.14 -16.41 -46.38
CA GLU A 806 -36.13 -16.66 -47.44
C GLU A 806 -36.40 -15.41 -48.30
N ILE A 807 -36.50 -14.24 -47.69
CA ILE A 807 -36.67 -12.96 -48.40
C ILE A 807 -35.46 -12.66 -49.27
N HIS A 808 -34.24 -12.79 -48.74
CA HIS A 808 -33.00 -12.53 -49.48
C HIS A 808 -32.80 -13.48 -50.65
N ASP A 809 -33.10 -14.75 -50.47
CA ASP A 809 -33.05 -15.75 -51.54
C ASP A 809 -34.07 -15.45 -52.63
N LEU A 810 -35.25 -14.95 -52.27
CA LEU A 810 -36.26 -14.54 -53.24
C LEU A 810 -35.85 -13.25 -53.96
N GLN A 811 -35.38 -12.23 -53.25
CA GLN A 811 -34.86 -10.97 -53.82
C GLN A 811 -33.74 -11.23 -54.82
N SER A 812 -32.81 -12.13 -54.49
CA SER A 812 -31.69 -12.52 -55.37
C SER A 812 -32.18 -13.21 -56.64
N ARG A 813 -33.25 -14.02 -56.54
CA ARG A 813 -33.87 -14.68 -57.69
C ARG A 813 -34.65 -13.72 -58.58
N VAL A 814 -35.40 -12.77 -58.01
CA VAL A 814 -36.24 -11.84 -58.78
C VAL A 814 -35.49 -10.58 -59.22
N GLY A 815 -34.36 -10.25 -58.60
CA GLY A 815 -33.49 -9.13 -58.95
C GLY A 815 -33.99 -7.74 -58.53
N PHE A 816 -34.91 -7.64 -57.56
CA PHE A 816 -35.40 -6.37 -57.01
C PHE A 816 -35.92 -6.56 -55.56
N GLY A 817 -36.22 -5.46 -54.86
CA GLY A 817 -36.83 -5.50 -53.52
C GLY A 817 -35.87 -5.35 -52.34
N ASN A 818 -34.56 -5.37 -52.59
CA ASN A 818 -33.55 -5.00 -51.61
C ASN A 818 -33.10 -3.54 -51.88
N PRO A 819 -33.22 -2.62 -50.91
CA PRO A 819 -32.87 -1.21 -51.10
C PRO A 819 -31.37 -0.95 -51.34
N CYS A 820 -30.52 -1.98 -51.27
CA CYS A 820 -29.11 -1.91 -51.63
C CYS A 820 -28.83 -2.20 -53.12
N PHE A 821 -29.85 -2.56 -53.90
CA PHE A 821 -29.74 -2.83 -55.34
C PHE A 821 -30.16 -1.65 -56.20
#